data_AF-A0A7M4FR55-F1
#
_entry.id   AF-A0A7M4FR55-F1
#
_cell.length_a   1.000
_cell.length_b   1.000
_cell.length_c   1.000
_cell.angle_alpha   90.00
_cell.angle_beta   90.00
_cell.angle_gamma   90.00
#
_symmetry.space_group_name_H-M   'P 1'
#
loop_
_entity.id
_entity.type
_entity.pdbx_description
1 polymer ?
#
loop_
_entity_poly.entity_id
_entity_poly.type
_entity_poly.pdbx_seq_one_letter_code
_entity_poly.pdbx_strand_id
1 'polypeptide(L)'
;LSTQERLACAWQLYRVCFKKMEREYQEIREQLQRGYNPSMRNECKRLKTFFPYDSGSSWAPTEMAAAGFYYTGVKLSPDSGHKKFRPQCDFVQGKEVGNILRYDIRVQSVEESPAEPTDRYKEEEARLQSFEAWPFYARGTQPAVLSSAGFFFTGEKDKVRCFACGGCLGNWEEGDEPWKEHYEFLHHKKSSDEIQEYIQNYSGFVKVMEAPVDATMLAKSGLFYTGERDVVQCFACAGLLQKWEEGDDPGKEHAKWFDRCVPWCLICVGPVSVVCTSFSISCLFTDMTLEDPEWSQEAQALTEQLRQAYSNTRFSRLPSFGDSTHFAIDLKLLYADLSVVSKDIYNQPLQQLLLPDILANLNSITVLEGEAGGGKTALLRKVAVLWASGCCPMLSGFKLVFYLSLSATKGDQSLIDIICNQLVGFPGSLTEMSLRNILQLLKHQVLFLLDDYGEMNSVPSVIEGLVQKNHFNKHCLLIAVRTNRIREIRKHANIILTIVQFPLYSTLYILRKLFSHNIALVEKFIYKLQVEKAMQTFLKTPLLTVALCAYWVQYPAGNIFNDKAIFKAYLLYNSLKYLEEGDHVSTMVSSCGELALKGLFKPCFDFREEDLFEVGLDGDEALRLGLLSKFTAQRLQPVYQFFHPSFQEFLAGQRMSELLASDVEENLERGLYYLQQINTLRKVSGTYHFLLQYACSYPSKAVPKIINHLFNLIHSKEAFESHSENDELLQHHPELQMVVQAIDGLESEFCLSFFTRLLLNIAISAAYESDTVAMCAPVIFEFLRGKTIFLLENQSILNFLCDYPESLSFPRSFDVILNGTENKLKLNFSDIGTCYSKMEVPTVDKDYALAFTHFNDMAQQVKKNEDDICSFWSLIPQHLPDSVMAPFVLAKGRGKISVLKFIANCINSFKEADLRNLMVLFSISEHVELCLKDSPGLECFKKCCLCNVNLSVAEQELLLSMSSVDSLEIREGTQTPGTITVFWPNTFFPSNLFLSDYMHIAQSNAYMLDYIKMYIFIYIFVAAVLPNFLLLEVLDLDKQWFVDEKASEAFATSALGCLVNLEELNLPLGNGIRHAAKLIVQQCPYLPHLRVFSFVHSLNDESLMEIAEVASIGGFQKLENLSLSSDHNVTEAGWTNFFQMLSNMPSLKELNINRMYTHQIKSQAATVTSFVQCVSRLSSLVTVQMWGWLLDEEDLKMFNTMKEQHPQSKSLKLYWQWSLPLSPILQE
;
A
#
# COMPACT_ATOMS: atom_id res chain seq x y z
N LEU A 1 4.65 -24.27 18.68
CA LEU A 1 3.49 -24.86 17.96
C LEU A 1 2.54 -23.82 17.33
N SER A 2 2.67 -22.52 17.65
CA SER A 2 1.77 -21.43 17.18
C SER A 2 1.98 -20.90 15.74
N THR A 3 3.05 -21.32 15.04
CA THR A 3 3.34 -20.86 13.65
C THR A 3 2.78 -21.80 12.58
N GLN A 4 2.66 -23.10 12.88
CA GLN A 4 2.17 -24.12 11.93
C GLN A 4 0.66 -24.01 11.67
N GLU A 5 -0.12 -23.58 12.65
CA GLU A 5 -1.58 -23.44 12.50
C GLU A 5 -1.96 -22.15 11.75
N ARG A 6 -1.23 -21.04 11.98
CA ARG A 6 -1.31 -19.84 11.13
C ARG A 6 -0.95 -20.15 9.68
N LEU A 7 0.07 -21.00 9.48
CA LEU A 7 0.44 -21.52 8.18
C LEU A 7 -0.65 -22.42 7.59
N ALA A 8 -1.41 -23.18 8.38
CA ALA A 8 -2.47 -24.07 7.89
C ALA A 8 -3.73 -23.33 7.40
N CYS A 9 -4.20 -22.31 8.14
CA CYS A 9 -5.30 -21.44 7.69
C CYS A 9 -4.89 -20.60 6.47
N ALA A 10 -3.68 -20.04 6.49
CA ALA A 10 -3.11 -19.35 5.33
C ALA A 10 -2.87 -20.29 4.14
N TRP A 11 -2.54 -21.57 4.38
CA TRP A 11 -2.41 -22.59 3.34
C TRP A 11 -3.75 -22.94 2.70
N GLN A 12 -4.85 -22.92 3.44
CA GLN A 12 -6.19 -23.14 2.89
C GLN A 12 -6.66 -21.95 2.03
N LEU A 13 -6.41 -20.72 2.50
CA LEU A 13 -6.54 -19.49 1.72
C LEU A 13 -5.70 -19.54 0.43
N TYR A 14 -4.43 -19.92 0.56
CA TYR A 14 -3.50 -20.12 -0.55
C TYR A 14 -4.04 -21.19 -1.50
N ARG A 15 -4.64 -22.28 -1.04
CA ARG A 15 -5.16 -23.37 -1.88
C ARG A 15 -6.34 -22.96 -2.77
N VAL A 16 -7.22 -22.07 -2.28
CA VAL A 16 -8.35 -21.54 -3.07
C VAL A 16 -7.88 -20.47 -4.04
N CYS A 17 -7.03 -19.53 -3.60
CA CYS A 17 -6.36 -18.57 -4.48
C CYS A 17 -5.53 -19.29 -5.55
N PHE A 18 -4.83 -20.36 -5.19
CA PHE A 18 -4.03 -21.19 -6.09
C PHE A 18 -4.90 -21.86 -7.15
N LYS A 19 -6.10 -22.36 -6.84
CA LYS A 19 -7.02 -22.92 -7.85
C LYS A 19 -7.59 -21.87 -8.81
N LYS A 20 -7.78 -20.62 -8.36
CA LYS A 20 -8.19 -19.50 -9.23
C LYS A 20 -7.03 -19.08 -10.13
N MET A 21 -5.87 -18.91 -9.52
CA MET A 21 -4.61 -18.55 -10.16
C MET A 21 -4.17 -19.60 -11.19
N GLU A 22 -4.34 -20.89 -10.90
CA GLU A 22 -3.98 -21.98 -11.82
C GLU A 22 -4.93 -22.09 -13.01
N ARG A 23 -6.20 -21.67 -12.87
CA ARG A 23 -7.12 -21.50 -14.02
C ARG A 23 -6.69 -20.35 -14.91
N GLU A 24 -6.38 -19.19 -14.31
CA GLU A 24 -5.82 -18.04 -15.04
C GLU A 24 -4.53 -18.45 -15.77
N TYR A 25 -3.65 -19.21 -15.10
CA TYR A 25 -2.40 -19.70 -15.69
C TYR A 25 -2.61 -20.63 -16.88
N GLN A 26 -3.66 -21.45 -16.86
CA GLN A 26 -3.99 -22.34 -17.95
C GLN A 26 -4.47 -21.55 -19.18
N GLU A 27 -5.36 -20.58 -18.98
CA GLU A 27 -5.86 -19.70 -20.06
C GLU A 27 -4.72 -18.90 -20.71
N ILE A 28 -3.79 -18.37 -19.92
CA ILE A 28 -2.62 -17.64 -20.43
C ILE A 28 -1.67 -18.57 -21.20
N ARG A 29 -1.43 -19.79 -20.71
CA ARG A 29 -0.59 -20.79 -21.40
C ARG A 29 -1.17 -21.24 -22.75
N GLU A 30 -2.48 -21.14 -22.91
CA GLU A 30 -3.17 -21.45 -24.17
C GLU A 30 -3.04 -20.31 -25.20
N GLN A 31 -2.87 -19.07 -24.75
CA GLN A 31 -2.72 -17.88 -25.61
C GLN A 31 -1.29 -17.64 -26.13
N LEU A 32 -0.27 -18.24 -25.50
CA LEU A 32 1.15 -18.01 -25.85
C LEU A 32 1.64 -18.98 -26.94
N GLN A 33 2.32 -18.44 -27.97
CA GLN A 33 2.97 -19.23 -29.01
C GLN A 33 4.07 -20.12 -28.41
N ARG A 34 4.11 -21.40 -28.82
CA ARG A 34 5.11 -22.38 -28.40
C ARG A 34 6.19 -22.49 -29.47
N GLY A 35 7.44 -22.16 -29.13
CA GLY A 35 8.57 -22.27 -30.07
C GLY A 35 9.79 -21.50 -29.60
N TYR A 36 10.90 -21.65 -30.35
CA TYR A 36 12.10 -20.86 -30.15
C TYR A 36 11.86 -19.40 -30.55
N ASN A 37 12.20 -18.46 -29.68
CA ASN A 37 12.06 -17.02 -29.93
C ASN A 37 13.45 -16.39 -30.19
N PRO A 38 13.83 -16.12 -31.46
CA PRO A 38 15.15 -15.57 -31.81
C PRO A 38 15.39 -14.17 -31.23
N SER A 39 14.35 -13.36 -31.05
CA SER A 39 14.47 -12.00 -30.48
C SER A 39 14.89 -11.98 -29.01
N MET A 40 14.72 -13.10 -28.29
CA MET A 40 14.99 -13.23 -26.85
C MET A 40 16.27 -14.02 -26.55
N ARG A 41 17.15 -14.25 -27.54
CA ARG A 41 18.47 -14.89 -27.34
C ARG A 41 19.38 -14.11 -26.41
N ASN A 42 19.27 -12.79 -26.43
CA ASN A 42 20.09 -11.87 -25.66
C ASN A 42 19.52 -11.66 -24.26
N GLU A 43 20.31 -11.99 -23.24
CA GLU A 43 19.93 -11.82 -21.83
C GLU A 43 19.55 -10.37 -21.50
N CYS A 44 20.23 -9.37 -22.07
CA CYS A 44 19.88 -7.96 -21.88
C CYS A 44 18.53 -7.61 -22.50
N LYS A 45 18.17 -8.18 -23.67
CA LYS A 45 16.83 -8.00 -24.25
C LYS A 45 15.77 -8.66 -23.37
N ARG A 46 16.02 -9.87 -22.85
CA ARG A 46 15.14 -10.52 -21.88
C ARG A 46 14.95 -9.66 -20.63
N LEU A 47 16.03 -9.11 -20.06
CA LEU A 47 15.97 -8.21 -18.91
C LEU A 47 15.12 -6.97 -19.18
N LYS A 48 15.25 -6.35 -20.36
CA LYS A 48 14.45 -5.18 -20.76
C LYS A 48 12.94 -5.47 -20.80
N THR A 49 12.53 -6.72 -21.08
CA THR A 49 11.11 -7.09 -20.99
C THR A 49 10.54 -6.97 -19.58
N PHE A 50 11.38 -7.02 -18.53
CA PHE A 50 10.96 -6.92 -17.13
C PHE A 50 10.88 -5.47 -16.61
N PHE A 51 11.09 -4.43 -17.44
CA PHE A 51 10.87 -3.05 -16.99
C PHE A 51 9.46 -2.76 -16.41
N PRO A 52 8.35 -3.27 -17.00
CA PRO A 52 7.03 -3.16 -16.39
C PRO A 52 6.75 -4.21 -15.29
N TYR A 53 7.73 -5.03 -14.91
CA TYR A 53 7.55 -6.07 -13.89
C TYR A 53 7.34 -5.45 -12.52
N ASP A 54 6.40 -5.99 -11.75
CA ASP A 54 6.07 -5.47 -10.43
C ASP A 54 7.26 -5.61 -9.48
N SER A 55 7.73 -4.46 -8.97
CA SER A 55 8.85 -4.38 -8.03
C SER A 55 8.62 -5.15 -6.73
N GLY A 56 7.35 -5.39 -6.33
CA GLY A 56 6.95 -6.18 -5.16
C GLY A 56 6.99 -7.70 -5.37
N SER A 57 7.36 -8.15 -6.57
CA SER A 57 7.41 -9.58 -6.90
C SER A 57 8.52 -10.32 -6.16
N SER A 58 8.36 -11.64 -6.05
CA SER A 58 9.27 -12.48 -5.27
C SER A 58 10.55 -12.90 -6.00
N TRP A 59 10.65 -12.71 -7.32
CA TRP A 59 11.79 -13.16 -8.14
C TRP A 59 12.50 -12.00 -8.82
N ALA A 60 13.83 -12.04 -8.80
CA ALA A 60 14.63 -11.02 -9.47
C ALA A 60 14.64 -11.25 -10.99
N PRO A 61 14.41 -10.20 -11.81
CA PRO A 61 14.51 -10.28 -13.26
C PRO A 61 15.82 -10.88 -13.78
N THR A 62 16.94 -10.65 -13.07
CA THR A 62 18.24 -11.25 -13.39
C THR A 62 18.27 -12.76 -13.28
N GLU A 63 17.70 -13.32 -12.22
CA GLU A 63 17.63 -14.77 -12.07
C GLU A 63 16.73 -15.37 -13.15
N MET A 64 15.63 -14.68 -13.49
CA MET A 64 14.72 -15.12 -14.54
C MET A 64 15.38 -15.07 -15.92
N ALA A 65 16.01 -13.95 -16.27
CA ALA A 65 16.66 -13.76 -17.57
C ALA A 65 17.86 -14.68 -17.76
N ALA A 66 18.69 -14.88 -16.72
CA ALA A 66 19.80 -15.83 -16.74
C ALA A 66 19.32 -17.29 -16.84
N ALA A 67 18.12 -17.60 -16.33
CA ALA A 67 17.47 -18.90 -16.50
C ALA A 67 16.75 -19.08 -17.85
N GLY A 68 16.84 -18.09 -18.75
CA GLY A 68 16.27 -18.13 -20.10
C GLY A 68 14.83 -17.60 -20.21
N PHE A 69 14.27 -17.02 -19.16
CA PHE A 69 12.91 -16.48 -19.16
C PHE A 69 12.87 -15.00 -19.59
N TYR A 70 11.76 -14.59 -20.19
CA TYR A 70 11.42 -13.20 -20.48
C TYR A 70 9.98 -12.92 -20.04
N TYR A 71 9.66 -11.65 -19.80
CA TYR A 71 8.34 -11.22 -19.36
C TYR A 71 7.38 -11.09 -20.54
N THR A 72 6.19 -11.69 -20.43
CA THR A 72 5.16 -11.70 -21.48
C THR A 72 4.03 -10.70 -21.23
N GLY A 73 4.11 -9.85 -20.20
CA GLY A 73 3.04 -8.90 -19.85
C GLY A 73 2.04 -9.42 -18.82
N VAL A 74 2.13 -10.70 -18.43
CA VAL A 74 1.21 -11.34 -17.50
C VAL A 74 1.83 -11.47 -16.11
N LYS A 75 1.10 -11.07 -15.06
CA LYS A 75 1.50 -11.21 -13.65
C LYS A 75 1.60 -12.67 -13.23
N LEU A 76 2.75 -13.29 -13.49
CA LEU A 76 3.10 -14.64 -13.06
C LEU A 76 4.26 -14.58 -12.07
N SER A 77 4.13 -15.23 -10.92
CA SER A 77 5.32 -15.64 -10.15
C SER A 77 5.90 -16.87 -10.85
N PRO A 78 7.15 -16.83 -11.34
CA PRO A 78 7.75 -18.00 -11.95
C PRO A 78 7.91 -19.10 -10.91
N ASP A 79 7.54 -20.32 -11.31
CA ASP A 79 7.86 -21.50 -10.54
C ASP A 79 9.36 -21.79 -10.73
N SER A 80 10.13 -21.74 -9.64
CA SER A 80 11.61 -21.80 -9.57
C SER A 80 12.29 -23.04 -10.17
N GLY A 81 11.52 -23.87 -10.85
CA GLY A 81 11.90 -25.20 -11.25
C GLY A 81 12.17 -25.35 -12.73
N HIS A 82 12.83 -24.43 -13.45
CA HIS A 82 13.15 -24.71 -14.88
C HIS A 82 13.83 -26.08 -15.02
N LYS A 83 14.85 -26.32 -14.19
CA LYS A 83 15.54 -27.62 -14.09
C LYS A 83 14.66 -28.74 -13.52
N LYS A 84 13.73 -28.44 -12.61
CA LYS A 84 12.84 -29.42 -11.96
C LYS A 84 11.73 -29.90 -12.90
N PHE A 85 11.11 -28.99 -13.63
CA PHE A 85 9.96 -29.23 -14.51
C PHE A 85 10.39 -29.61 -15.93
N ARG A 86 11.54 -29.12 -16.41
CA ARG A 86 12.09 -29.41 -17.75
C ARG A 86 13.59 -29.77 -17.70
N PRO A 87 13.98 -30.87 -17.02
CA PRO A 87 15.38 -31.30 -16.92
C PRO A 87 16.02 -31.67 -18.28
N GLN A 88 15.21 -31.95 -19.29
CA GLN A 88 15.65 -32.31 -20.64
C GLN A 88 15.85 -31.12 -21.58
N CYS A 89 15.59 -29.89 -21.15
CA CYS A 89 15.80 -28.70 -21.98
C CYS A 89 17.30 -28.52 -22.30
N ASP A 90 17.65 -28.34 -23.58
CA ASP A 90 19.05 -28.17 -24.02
C ASP A 90 19.75 -26.98 -23.34
N PHE A 91 19.03 -25.88 -23.08
CA PHE A 91 19.52 -24.74 -22.29
C PHE A 91 19.90 -25.16 -20.85
N VAL A 92 19.04 -25.92 -20.18
CA VAL A 92 19.27 -26.42 -18.81
C VAL A 92 20.42 -27.43 -18.76
N GLN A 93 20.61 -28.21 -19.83
CA GLN A 93 21.71 -29.15 -19.99
C GLN A 93 23.05 -28.45 -20.33
N GLY A 94 23.04 -27.13 -20.54
CA GLY A 94 24.23 -26.36 -20.90
C GLY A 94 24.71 -26.58 -22.33
N LYS A 95 23.84 -27.07 -23.23
CA LYS A 95 24.17 -27.17 -24.66
C LYS A 95 24.08 -25.80 -25.33
N GLU A 96 24.82 -25.61 -26.42
CA GLU A 96 24.81 -24.39 -27.21
C GLU A 96 23.44 -24.24 -27.92
N VAL A 97 22.66 -23.26 -27.49
CA VAL A 97 21.33 -22.92 -28.03
C VAL A 97 21.27 -21.48 -28.56
N GLY A 98 22.43 -20.83 -28.70
CA GLY A 98 22.54 -19.46 -29.19
C GLY A 98 22.26 -18.39 -28.14
N ASN A 99 22.41 -18.70 -26.85
CA ASN A 99 22.21 -17.71 -25.79
C ASN A 99 23.37 -16.70 -25.76
N ILE A 100 23.06 -15.41 -25.83
CA ILE A 100 24.03 -14.32 -25.73
C ILE A 100 24.01 -13.82 -24.28
N LEU A 101 25.14 -13.93 -23.58
CA LEU A 101 25.24 -13.58 -22.15
C LEU A 101 25.22 -12.06 -21.96
N ARG A 102 24.83 -11.64 -20.75
CA ARG A 102 24.69 -10.21 -20.34
C ARG A 102 25.87 -9.29 -20.72
N TYR A 103 27.09 -9.80 -20.73
CA TYR A 103 28.30 -9.01 -20.98
C TYR A 103 29.02 -9.39 -22.28
N ASP A 104 28.45 -10.27 -23.10
CA ASP A 104 29.10 -10.63 -24.36
C ASP A 104 29.14 -9.41 -25.30
N ILE A 105 30.28 -9.20 -25.96
CA ILE A 105 30.46 -8.12 -26.94
C ILE A 105 30.38 -8.64 -28.36
N ARG A 106 30.10 -7.73 -29.29
CA ARG A 106 29.98 -8.07 -30.70
C ARG A 106 31.33 -8.42 -31.34
N VAL A 107 32.38 -7.70 -30.99
CA VAL A 107 33.75 -7.96 -31.47
C VAL A 107 34.31 -9.19 -30.76
N GLN A 108 34.70 -10.20 -31.52
CA GLN A 108 35.17 -11.48 -31.00
C GLN A 108 36.68 -11.61 -31.17
N SER A 109 37.36 -12.11 -30.15
CA SER A 109 38.72 -12.63 -30.29
C SER A 109 38.62 -14.06 -30.82
N VAL A 110 39.54 -14.42 -31.72
CA VAL A 110 39.69 -15.79 -32.18
C VAL A 110 41.03 -16.27 -31.64
N GLU A 111 41.05 -17.43 -30.98
CA GLU A 111 42.29 -18.08 -30.59
C GLU A 111 43.13 -18.34 -31.86
N GLU A 112 44.44 -18.12 -31.79
CA GLU A 112 45.36 -18.27 -32.91
C GLU A 112 45.44 -19.74 -33.37
N SER A 113 44.44 -20.17 -34.14
CA SER A 113 44.51 -21.33 -35.02
C SER A 113 45.47 -21.01 -36.17
N PRO A 114 46.29 -21.98 -36.64
CA PRO A 114 47.26 -21.73 -37.70
C PRO A 114 46.55 -21.16 -38.92
N ALA A 115 47.01 -20.00 -39.38
CA ALA A 115 46.43 -19.21 -40.46
C ALA A 115 45.92 -20.09 -41.61
N GLU A 116 44.60 -20.33 -41.66
CA GLU A 116 43.97 -20.70 -42.92
C GLU A 116 44.19 -19.52 -43.88
N PRO A 117 44.69 -19.77 -45.11
CA PRO A 117 44.97 -18.68 -46.05
C PRO A 117 43.68 -17.90 -46.31
N THR A 118 43.64 -16.64 -45.85
CA THR A 118 42.55 -15.69 -46.15
C THR A 118 42.32 -15.52 -47.65
N ASP A 119 43.33 -15.87 -48.47
CA ASP A 119 43.26 -15.96 -49.92
C ASP A 119 42.13 -16.85 -50.45
N ARG A 120 41.78 -17.93 -49.75
CA ARG A 120 40.67 -18.84 -50.15
C ARG A 120 39.31 -18.13 -50.14
N TYR A 121 39.16 -17.11 -49.30
CA TYR A 121 37.89 -16.42 -49.05
C TYR A 121 37.78 -15.07 -49.76
N LYS A 122 38.68 -14.79 -50.72
CA LYS A 122 38.56 -13.63 -51.62
C LYS A 122 37.30 -13.68 -52.48
N GLU A 123 36.92 -14.87 -52.94
CA GLU A 123 35.69 -15.10 -53.70
C GLU A 123 34.46 -15.19 -52.75
N GLU A 124 33.35 -14.54 -53.12
CA GLU A 124 32.14 -14.51 -52.30
C GLU A 124 31.48 -15.89 -52.19
N GLU A 125 31.53 -16.69 -53.25
CA GLU A 125 31.00 -18.04 -53.28
C GLU A 125 31.70 -18.95 -52.27
N ALA A 126 33.03 -18.82 -52.13
CA ALA A 126 33.81 -19.57 -51.14
C ALA A 126 33.46 -19.15 -49.70
N ARG A 127 33.16 -17.85 -49.48
CA ARG A 127 32.63 -17.37 -48.19
C ARG A 127 31.24 -17.92 -47.92
N LEU A 128 30.35 -17.90 -48.90
CA LEU A 128 29.00 -18.42 -48.76
C LEU A 128 28.98 -19.91 -48.43
N GLN A 129 29.86 -20.70 -49.05
CA GLN A 129 30.02 -22.14 -48.77
C GLN A 129 30.43 -22.41 -47.32
N SER A 130 31.18 -21.51 -46.67
CA SER A 130 31.57 -21.70 -45.26
C SER A 130 30.37 -21.76 -44.31
N PHE A 131 29.21 -21.20 -44.70
CA PHE A 131 28.01 -21.16 -43.87
C PHE A 131 27.13 -22.42 -43.96
N GLU A 132 27.60 -23.53 -44.56
CA GLU A 132 26.85 -24.80 -44.62
C GLU A 132 26.43 -25.29 -43.21
N ALA A 133 27.30 -25.12 -42.22
CA ALA A 133 27.06 -25.45 -40.83
C ALA A 133 26.56 -24.27 -39.97
N TRP A 134 26.01 -23.20 -40.58
CA TRP A 134 25.54 -22.02 -39.84
C TRP A 134 24.44 -22.40 -38.84
N PRO A 135 24.61 -22.05 -37.55
CA PRO A 135 23.75 -22.56 -36.49
C PRO A 135 22.30 -22.09 -36.65
N PHE A 136 21.36 -22.96 -36.26
CA PHE A 136 19.92 -22.70 -36.43
C PHE A 136 19.47 -21.38 -35.76
N TYR A 137 20.09 -21.02 -34.64
CA TYR A 137 19.73 -19.85 -33.84
C TYR A 137 20.15 -18.51 -34.47
N ALA A 138 21.12 -18.51 -35.39
CA ALA A 138 21.65 -17.32 -36.06
C ALA A 138 21.13 -17.15 -37.51
N ARG A 139 20.20 -18.02 -37.95
CA ARG A 139 19.61 -17.97 -39.30
C ARG A 139 18.76 -16.74 -39.60
N GLY A 140 18.45 -15.91 -38.58
CA GLY A 140 17.80 -14.62 -38.78
C GLY A 140 18.64 -13.68 -39.66
N THR A 141 19.97 -13.76 -39.57
CA THR A 141 20.90 -13.07 -40.48
C THR A 141 21.28 -14.00 -41.62
N GLN A 142 20.97 -13.60 -42.85
CA GLN A 142 21.15 -14.46 -44.02
C GLN A 142 22.65 -14.62 -44.38
N PRO A 143 23.16 -15.85 -44.56
CA PRO A 143 24.54 -16.10 -44.97
C PRO A 143 24.99 -15.35 -46.22
N ALA A 144 24.10 -15.12 -47.19
CA ALA A 144 24.38 -14.33 -48.38
C ALA A 144 24.70 -12.86 -48.05
N VAL A 145 24.00 -12.27 -47.09
CA VAL A 145 24.23 -10.88 -46.66
C VAL A 145 25.53 -10.76 -45.86
N LEU A 146 25.85 -11.77 -45.03
CA LEU A 146 27.14 -11.84 -44.34
C LEU A 146 28.31 -12.02 -45.33
N SER A 147 28.15 -12.88 -46.32
CA SER A 147 29.16 -13.18 -47.35
C SER A 147 29.42 -11.97 -48.25
N SER A 148 28.36 -11.27 -48.66
CA SER A 148 28.48 -9.99 -49.38
C SER A 148 29.12 -8.93 -48.50
N ALA A 149 28.85 -8.84 -47.20
CA ALA A 149 29.59 -7.96 -46.28
C ALA A 149 31.07 -8.32 -46.04
N GLY A 150 31.58 -9.34 -46.75
CA GLY A 150 32.97 -9.77 -46.71
C GLY A 150 33.28 -10.73 -45.56
N PHE A 151 32.26 -11.34 -44.94
CA PHE A 151 32.45 -12.29 -43.84
C PHE A 151 32.40 -13.75 -44.30
N PHE A 152 33.20 -14.60 -43.67
CA PHE A 152 33.08 -16.06 -43.74
C PHE A 152 32.88 -16.64 -42.34
N PHE A 153 32.23 -17.80 -42.25
CA PHE A 153 31.98 -18.48 -40.99
C PHE A 153 33.26 -19.15 -40.48
N THR A 154 33.54 -18.98 -39.19
CA THR A 154 34.74 -19.55 -38.55
C THR A 154 34.57 -21.01 -38.12
N GLY A 155 33.35 -21.56 -38.16
CA GLY A 155 33.04 -22.90 -37.65
C GLY A 155 32.68 -22.94 -36.16
N GLU A 156 32.91 -21.85 -35.41
CA GLU A 156 32.57 -21.75 -33.99
C GLU A 156 31.36 -20.84 -33.74
N LYS A 157 30.36 -21.36 -33.02
CA LYS A 157 29.15 -20.63 -32.62
C LYS A 157 28.54 -19.86 -33.81
N ASP A 158 28.28 -18.57 -33.66
CA ASP A 158 27.89 -17.64 -34.73
C ASP A 158 29.02 -16.65 -35.09
N LYS A 159 30.27 -17.02 -34.87
CA LYS A 159 31.42 -16.14 -35.15
C LYS A 159 31.73 -16.11 -36.64
N VAL A 160 31.80 -14.92 -37.20
CA VAL A 160 32.18 -14.66 -38.59
C VAL A 160 33.42 -13.77 -38.64
N ARG A 161 34.28 -13.97 -39.63
CA ARG A 161 35.52 -13.20 -39.80
C ARG A 161 35.55 -12.55 -41.18
N CYS A 162 35.96 -11.29 -41.23
CA CYS A 162 36.14 -10.60 -42.50
C CYS A 162 37.40 -11.11 -43.19
N PHE A 163 37.31 -11.49 -44.47
CA PHE A 163 38.47 -11.94 -45.25
C PHE A 163 39.51 -10.84 -45.47
N ALA A 164 39.09 -9.57 -45.43
CA ALA A 164 39.91 -8.41 -45.78
C ALA A 164 40.51 -7.70 -44.54
N CYS A 165 39.72 -7.29 -43.55
CA CYS A 165 40.25 -6.62 -42.35
C CYS A 165 40.64 -7.59 -41.22
N GLY A 166 40.38 -8.90 -41.38
CA GLY A 166 40.62 -9.91 -40.35
C GLY A 166 39.74 -9.77 -39.08
N GLY A 167 38.90 -8.74 -39.01
CA GLY A 167 38.00 -8.48 -37.90
C GLY A 167 36.97 -9.61 -37.74
N CYS A 168 36.72 -10.00 -36.49
CA CYS A 168 35.78 -11.07 -36.17
C CYS A 168 34.61 -10.53 -35.35
N LEU A 169 33.40 -10.85 -35.77
CA LEU A 169 32.15 -10.49 -35.10
C LEU A 169 31.37 -11.75 -34.74
N GLY A 170 30.56 -11.69 -33.70
CA GLY A 170 29.63 -12.75 -33.30
C GLY A 170 28.40 -12.17 -32.59
N ASN A 171 27.59 -13.03 -31.98
CA ASN A 171 26.35 -12.63 -31.29
C ASN A 171 25.34 -11.95 -32.22
N TRP A 172 25.15 -12.51 -33.42
CA TRP A 172 24.25 -11.96 -34.43
C TRP A 172 22.78 -12.12 -34.02
N GLU A 173 22.05 -11.02 -34.03
CA GLU A 173 20.63 -10.93 -33.76
C GLU A 173 19.80 -10.75 -35.05
N GLU A 174 18.52 -11.08 -34.97
CA GLU A 174 17.60 -10.86 -36.08
C GLU A 174 17.39 -9.37 -36.34
N GLY A 175 17.54 -8.96 -37.61
CA GLY A 175 17.48 -7.55 -38.02
C GLY A 175 18.83 -6.83 -38.06
N ASP A 176 19.91 -7.47 -37.59
CA ASP A 176 21.25 -6.91 -37.74
C ASP A 176 21.65 -6.82 -39.22
N GLU A 177 22.22 -5.68 -39.60
CA GLU A 177 22.71 -5.42 -40.95
C GLU A 177 24.23 -5.61 -41.00
N PRO A 178 24.75 -6.70 -41.59
CA PRO A 178 26.17 -7.04 -41.56
C PRO A 178 27.11 -5.91 -41.98
N TRP A 179 26.71 -5.07 -42.92
CA TRP A 179 27.47 -3.92 -43.39
C TRP A 179 27.59 -2.80 -42.36
N LYS A 180 26.47 -2.41 -41.73
CA LYS A 180 26.45 -1.38 -40.69
C LYS A 180 27.32 -1.81 -39.51
N GLU A 181 27.20 -3.07 -39.11
CA GLU A 181 27.94 -3.65 -38.00
C GLU A 181 29.42 -3.79 -38.32
N HIS A 182 29.79 -4.16 -39.55
CA HIS A 182 31.18 -4.16 -40.01
C HIS A 182 31.78 -2.76 -39.90
N TYR A 183 31.10 -1.73 -40.39
CA TYR A 183 31.56 -0.35 -40.30
C TYR A 183 31.69 0.11 -38.84
N GLU A 184 30.63 -0.01 -38.06
CA GLU A 184 30.59 0.48 -36.68
C GLU A 184 31.69 -0.14 -35.82
N PHE A 185 31.90 -1.46 -35.93
CA PHE A 185 32.81 -2.19 -35.05
C PHE A 185 34.22 -2.43 -35.60
N LEU A 186 34.45 -2.35 -36.91
CA LEU A 186 35.74 -2.72 -37.52
C LEU A 186 36.35 -1.64 -38.44
N HIS A 187 35.74 -0.45 -38.58
CA HIS A 187 36.28 0.64 -39.43
C HIS A 187 37.71 1.06 -39.07
N HIS A 188 38.11 0.95 -37.80
CA HIS A 188 39.43 1.37 -37.32
C HIS A 188 40.57 0.40 -37.71
N LYS A 189 40.26 -0.75 -38.32
CA LYS A 189 41.25 -1.74 -38.80
C LYS A 189 41.68 -1.55 -40.26
N LYS A 190 41.24 -0.47 -40.92
CA LYS A 190 41.63 -0.10 -42.28
C LYS A 190 41.85 1.42 -42.37
N SER A 191 42.75 1.85 -43.25
CA SER A 191 42.98 3.27 -43.53
C SER A 191 41.79 3.89 -44.29
N SER A 192 41.62 5.22 -44.20
CA SER A 192 40.53 5.94 -44.88
C SER A 192 40.51 5.70 -46.40
N ASP A 193 41.67 5.50 -47.00
CA ASP A 193 41.84 5.28 -48.44
C ASP A 193 41.42 3.85 -48.83
N GLU A 194 41.77 2.85 -48.01
CA GLU A 194 41.33 1.46 -48.18
C GLU A 194 39.81 1.29 -47.98
N ILE A 195 39.21 2.09 -47.09
CA ILE A 195 37.74 2.11 -46.90
C ILE A 195 37.05 2.69 -48.14
N GLN A 196 37.57 3.78 -48.72
CA GLN A 196 37.02 4.35 -49.96
C GLN A 196 37.16 3.40 -51.15
N GLU A 197 38.29 2.71 -51.30
CA GLU A 197 38.49 1.69 -52.34
C GLU A 197 37.58 0.46 -52.12
N TYR A 198 37.34 0.07 -50.87
CA TYR A 198 36.42 -1.01 -50.51
C TYR A 198 34.96 -0.63 -50.77
N ILE A 199 34.57 0.62 -50.50
CA ILE A 199 33.24 1.18 -50.80
C ILE A 199 32.99 1.24 -52.32
N GLN A 200 34.01 1.63 -53.10
CA GLN A 200 33.90 1.73 -54.56
C GLN A 200 33.79 0.36 -55.26
N ASN A 201 34.40 -0.68 -54.69
CA ASN A 201 34.41 -2.02 -55.28
C ASN A 201 33.22 -2.92 -54.85
N TYR A 202 32.39 -2.49 -53.89
CA TYR A 202 31.26 -3.27 -53.38
C TYR A 202 29.91 -2.64 -53.74
N SER A 203 29.17 -3.31 -54.65
CA SER A 203 27.88 -2.85 -55.20
C SER A 203 26.74 -2.71 -54.19
N GLY A 204 26.91 -3.21 -52.96
CA GLY A 204 25.95 -3.05 -51.86
C GLY A 204 25.89 -1.64 -51.28
N PHE A 205 26.91 -0.81 -51.48
CA PHE A 205 26.98 0.54 -50.92
C PHE A 205 26.14 1.58 -51.70
N VAL A 206 25.88 1.32 -52.98
CA VAL A 206 25.26 2.30 -53.90
C VAL A 206 23.76 2.50 -53.66
N LYS A 207 23.08 1.61 -52.92
CA LYS A 207 21.63 1.74 -52.66
C LYS A 207 21.23 2.47 -51.39
N VAL A 208 22.16 2.83 -50.52
CA VAL A 208 21.85 3.45 -49.21
C VAL A 208 22.36 4.90 -49.09
N MET A 209 23.14 5.42 -50.03
CA MET A 209 23.70 6.78 -49.95
C MET A 209 23.50 7.69 -51.17
N GLU A 210 22.44 7.51 -51.97
CA GLU A 210 22.07 8.55 -52.94
C GLU A 210 21.21 9.63 -52.27
N ALA A 211 21.86 10.50 -51.49
CA ALA A 211 21.34 11.84 -51.27
C ALA A 211 21.83 12.70 -52.44
N PRO A 212 20.95 13.33 -53.24
CA PRO A 212 21.33 14.10 -54.43
C PRO A 212 22.24 15.30 -54.12
N VAL A 213 22.35 15.70 -52.85
CA VAL A 213 23.18 16.83 -52.42
C VAL A 213 23.92 16.47 -51.11
N ASP A 214 25.21 16.84 -51.04
CA ASP A 214 26.08 16.58 -49.90
C ASP A 214 25.51 17.15 -48.58
N ALA A 215 25.35 16.29 -47.58
CA ALA A 215 24.86 16.64 -46.25
C ALA A 215 25.72 17.74 -45.59
N THR A 216 27.02 17.78 -45.91
CA THR A 216 27.94 18.82 -45.41
C THR A 216 27.65 20.18 -46.03
N MET A 217 27.26 20.23 -47.30
CA MET A 217 26.84 21.47 -47.98
C MET A 217 25.50 21.96 -47.45
N LEU A 218 24.54 21.06 -47.23
CA LEU A 218 23.24 21.38 -46.62
C LEU A 218 23.44 22.01 -45.22
N ALA A 219 24.24 21.35 -44.36
CA ALA A 219 24.54 21.84 -43.02
C ALA A 219 25.30 23.18 -43.03
N LYS A 220 26.28 23.35 -43.95
CA LYS A 220 27.02 24.63 -44.12
C LYS A 220 26.11 25.77 -44.57
N SER A 221 25.06 25.48 -45.33
CA SER A 221 24.05 26.46 -45.73
C SER A 221 22.96 26.68 -44.67
N GLY A 222 23.12 26.11 -43.48
CA GLY A 222 22.18 26.26 -42.36
C GLY A 222 20.91 25.43 -42.51
N LEU A 223 20.90 24.44 -43.39
CA LEU A 223 19.78 23.54 -43.66
C LEU A 223 19.99 22.22 -42.92
N PHE A 224 19.00 21.76 -42.17
CA PHE A 224 19.02 20.48 -41.48
C PHE A 224 17.89 19.57 -41.99
N TYR A 225 18.14 18.26 -41.99
CA TYR A 225 17.18 17.28 -42.45
C TYR A 225 16.03 17.11 -41.46
N THR A 226 14.78 17.10 -41.95
CA THR A 226 13.60 17.04 -41.09
C THR A 226 13.19 15.62 -40.69
N GLY A 227 13.82 14.59 -41.27
CA GLY A 227 13.47 13.19 -41.02
C GLY A 227 12.51 12.57 -42.05
N GLU A 228 12.01 13.36 -43.01
CA GLU A 228 11.09 12.90 -44.06
C GLU A 228 11.65 13.14 -45.48
N ARG A 229 11.83 12.05 -46.25
CA ARG A 229 12.29 12.04 -47.66
C ARG A 229 13.60 12.81 -47.89
N ASP A 230 13.63 13.83 -48.75
CA ASP A 230 14.76 14.72 -49.02
C ASP A 230 14.50 16.16 -48.51
N VAL A 231 13.52 16.31 -47.61
CA VAL A 231 13.11 17.63 -47.12
C VAL A 231 14.12 18.17 -46.10
N VAL A 232 14.57 19.39 -46.33
CA VAL A 232 15.48 20.09 -45.42
C VAL A 232 14.89 21.44 -45.00
N GLN A 233 15.17 21.83 -43.77
CA GLN A 233 14.66 23.05 -43.18
C GLN A 233 15.80 23.99 -42.80
N CYS A 234 15.66 25.27 -43.10
CA CYS A 234 16.63 26.28 -42.68
C CYS A 234 16.48 26.57 -41.19
N PHE A 235 17.58 26.52 -40.43
CA PHE A 235 17.56 26.82 -39.01
C PHE A 235 17.20 28.28 -38.70
N ALA A 236 17.46 29.19 -39.65
CA ALA A 236 17.31 30.63 -39.44
C ALA A 236 15.92 31.16 -39.85
N CYS A 237 15.38 30.74 -40.99
CA CYS A 237 14.08 31.21 -41.46
C CYS A 237 12.96 30.15 -41.38
N ALA A 238 13.28 28.92 -40.96
CA ALA A 238 12.39 27.77 -40.94
C ALA A 238 11.80 27.37 -42.31
N GLY A 239 12.30 27.94 -43.42
CA GLY A 239 11.89 27.62 -44.78
C GLY A 239 12.26 26.19 -45.17
N LEU A 240 11.35 25.51 -45.88
CA LEU A 240 11.48 24.12 -46.31
C LEU A 240 11.84 24.02 -47.78
N LEU A 241 12.83 23.19 -48.10
CA LEU A 241 13.27 22.89 -49.46
C LEU A 241 13.27 21.38 -49.68
N GLN A 242 12.88 20.96 -50.88
CA GLN A 242 12.68 19.56 -51.26
C GLN A 242 12.79 19.41 -52.78
N LYS A 243 12.93 18.18 -53.28
CA LYS A 243 13.20 17.81 -54.68
C LYS A 243 14.58 18.26 -55.15
N TRP A 244 15.60 17.86 -54.40
CA TRP A 244 16.99 18.17 -54.72
C TRP A 244 17.50 17.33 -55.90
N GLU A 245 18.18 17.96 -56.86
CA GLU A 245 18.85 17.30 -57.98
C GLU A 245 20.38 17.28 -57.79
N GLU A 246 21.04 16.32 -58.43
CA GLU A 246 22.49 16.15 -58.31
C GLU A 246 23.24 17.37 -58.88
N GLY A 247 23.94 18.10 -58.00
CA GLY A 247 24.65 19.33 -58.34
C GLY A 247 23.98 20.63 -57.91
N ASP A 248 22.80 20.58 -57.28
CA ASP A 248 22.16 21.75 -56.67
C ASP A 248 23.02 22.34 -55.54
N ASP A 249 23.12 23.67 -55.49
CA ASP A 249 23.81 24.40 -54.42
C ASP A 249 22.80 24.84 -53.35
N PRO A 250 22.87 24.29 -52.12
CA PRO A 250 21.87 24.58 -51.09
C PRO A 250 21.78 26.05 -50.67
N GLY A 251 22.89 26.78 -50.73
CA GLY A 251 22.92 28.20 -50.43
C GLY A 251 22.20 29.02 -51.50
N LYS A 252 22.39 28.67 -52.78
CA LYS A 252 21.73 29.34 -53.92
C LYS A 252 20.25 29.02 -54.01
N GLU A 253 19.86 27.76 -53.88
CA GLU A 253 18.44 27.39 -53.89
C GLU A 253 17.71 28.02 -52.71
N HIS A 254 18.32 28.03 -51.52
CA HIS A 254 17.74 28.74 -50.38
C HIS A 254 17.61 30.25 -50.61
N ALA A 255 18.65 30.92 -51.13
CA ALA A 255 18.59 32.36 -51.43
C ALA A 255 17.58 32.71 -52.54
N LYS A 256 17.35 31.79 -53.49
CA LYS A 256 16.40 31.93 -54.59
C LYS A 256 14.95 31.86 -54.14
N TRP A 257 14.63 30.97 -53.18
CA TRP A 257 13.26 30.78 -52.69
C TRP A 257 12.94 31.60 -51.43
N PHE A 258 13.96 32.02 -50.67
CA PHE A 258 13.82 32.74 -49.40
C PHE A 258 14.74 33.98 -49.33
N ASP A 259 14.46 34.95 -50.21
CA ASP A 259 15.25 36.18 -50.48
C ASP A 259 15.39 37.16 -49.29
N ARG A 260 14.58 37.01 -48.24
CA ARG A 260 14.62 37.83 -47.02
C ARG A 260 15.38 37.17 -45.85
N CYS A 261 15.93 35.98 -46.04
CA CYS A 261 16.76 35.34 -45.02
C CYS A 261 18.18 35.92 -45.06
N VAL A 262 18.65 36.51 -43.96
CA VAL A 262 19.96 37.20 -43.89
C VAL A 262 21.10 36.18 -43.72
N PRO A 263 22.12 36.12 -44.62
CA PRO A 263 23.26 35.21 -44.46
C PRO A 263 24.41 35.83 -43.66
N TRP A 264 25.24 34.95 -43.07
CA TRP A 264 26.35 35.21 -42.13
C TRP A 264 27.59 35.94 -42.73
N CYS A 265 27.40 36.90 -43.62
CA CYS A 265 28.49 37.67 -44.22
C CYS A 265 28.62 39.06 -43.56
N LEU A 266 29.08 39.14 -42.29
CA LEU A 266 29.53 40.42 -41.67
C LEU A 266 30.33 40.32 -40.34
N ILE A 267 30.95 39.19 -40.01
CA ILE A 267 32.02 39.16 -38.98
C ILE A 267 33.18 38.31 -39.52
N CYS A 268 34.04 38.91 -40.36
CA CYS A 268 35.48 38.60 -40.53
C CYS A 268 36.07 39.33 -41.77
N VAL A 269 36.69 40.49 -41.57
CA VAL A 269 37.77 41.06 -42.42
C VAL A 269 38.71 41.78 -41.44
N GLY A 270 39.73 41.16 -40.85
CA GLY A 270 41.09 40.86 -41.36
C GLY A 270 42.14 41.52 -40.40
N PRO A 271 43.43 41.15 -40.36
CA PRO A 271 44.14 40.15 -41.14
C PRO A 271 44.61 38.94 -40.31
N VAL A 272 44.51 37.76 -40.93
CA VAL A 272 45.19 36.55 -40.49
C VAL A 272 46.16 36.17 -41.60
N SER A 273 47.46 36.23 -41.32
CA SER A 273 48.45 35.48 -42.07
C SER A 273 48.42 34.03 -41.59
N VAL A 274 47.48 33.25 -42.12
CA VAL A 274 47.48 31.79 -42.06
C VAL A 274 47.33 31.32 -43.49
N VAL A 275 48.44 30.83 -44.03
CA VAL A 275 48.42 29.91 -45.16
C VAL A 275 47.78 28.63 -44.61
N CYS A 276 46.49 28.44 -44.90
CA CYS A 276 45.82 27.15 -44.79
C CYS A 276 45.57 26.64 -46.20
N THR A 277 46.61 26.04 -46.78
CA THR A 277 46.49 25.05 -47.85
C THR A 277 46.45 23.67 -47.21
N SER A 278 45.52 22.82 -47.68
CA SER A 278 45.40 21.37 -47.44
C SER A 278 45.28 20.90 -45.98
N PHE A 279 44.04 20.77 -45.49
CA PHE A 279 43.73 19.82 -44.41
C PHE A 279 43.64 18.42 -45.02
N SER A 280 44.79 17.76 -45.06
CA SER A 280 44.93 16.32 -45.26
C SER A 280 44.63 15.66 -43.91
N ILE A 281 43.51 14.93 -43.79
CA ILE A 281 43.29 14.04 -42.65
C ILE A 281 44.09 12.76 -42.94
N SER A 282 45.36 12.77 -42.53
CA SER A 282 46.18 11.57 -42.41
C SER A 282 46.11 11.09 -40.95
N CYS A 283 45.13 10.26 -40.63
CA CYS A 283 45.18 9.44 -39.42
C CYS A 283 45.89 8.13 -39.79
N LEU A 284 47.21 8.11 -39.57
CA LEU A 284 48.02 6.90 -39.59
C LEU A 284 47.58 5.99 -38.43
N PHE A 285 46.78 4.98 -38.73
CA PHE A 285 46.88 3.69 -38.07
C PHE A 285 47.57 2.76 -39.07
N THR A 286 48.86 2.54 -38.88
CA THR A 286 49.58 1.41 -39.47
C THR A 286 49.34 0.20 -38.59
N ASP A 287 48.78 -0.86 -39.16
CA ASP A 287 48.81 -2.19 -38.56
C ASP A 287 50.25 -2.72 -38.53
N MET A 288 50.51 -3.50 -37.49
CA MET A 288 51.78 -4.08 -37.03
C MET A 288 52.83 -4.38 -38.11
N THR A 289 54.03 -3.82 -37.91
CA THR A 289 55.30 -4.55 -37.75
C THR A 289 56.41 -3.51 -37.61
N LEU A 290 56.70 -3.09 -36.37
CA LEU A 290 57.97 -2.51 -35.90
C LEU A 290 57.76 -2.14 -34.42
N GLU A 291 58.72 -2.53 -33.59
CA GLU A 291 58.76 -2.36 -32.13
C GLU A 291 58.11 -1.06 -31.64
N ASP A 292 57.10 -1.15 -30.77
CA ASP A 292 56.49 -0.02 -30.04
C ASP A 292 57.58 0.77 -29.29
N PRO A 293 57.86 2.05 -29.60
CA PRO A 293 58.55 2.93 -28.70
C PRO A 293 57.49 3.68 -27.84
N GLU A 294 57.62 3.61 -26.52
CA GLU A 294 57.02 4.53 -25.54
C GLU A 294 55.55 4.34 -25.08
N TRP A 295 55.02 3.12 -24.97
CA TRP A 295 54.19 2.83 -23.79
C TRP A 295 55.12 2.23 -22.74
N SER A 296 55.37 2.95 -21.63
CA SER A 296 56.41 2.54 -20.69
C SER A 296 56.04 1.23 -19.97
N GLN A 297 57.05 0.43 -19.62
CA GLN A 297 56.89 -0.67 -18.68
C GLN A 297 56.15 -0.23 -17.39
N GLU A 298 56.26 1.05 -17.01
CA GLU A 298 55.58 1.64 -15.86
C GLU A 298 54.05 1.66 -16.02
N ALA A 299 53.52 1.96 -17.22
CA ALA A 299 52.08 1.98 -17.46
C ALA A 299 51.45 0.58 -17.39
N GLN A 300 52.11 -0.44 -17.94
CA GLN A 300 51.67 -1.83 -17.80
C GLN A 300 51.80 -2.35 -16.36
N ALA A 301 52.91 -2.02 -15.70
CA ALA A 301 53.08 -2.35 -14.29
C ALA A 301 51.96 -1.73 -13.44
N LEU A 302 51.57 -0.48 -13.72
CA LEU A 302 50.46 0.19 -13.05
C LEU A 302 49.12 -0.50 -13.33
N THR A 303 48.81 -0.87 -14.59
CA THR A 303 47.60 -1.62 -14.92
C THR A 303 47.52 -2.94 -14.15
N GLU A 304 48.60 -3.71 -14.11
CA GLU A 304 48.63 -5.00 -13.42
C GLU A 304 48.47 -4.83 -11.89
N GLN A 305 49.10 -3.82 -11.31
CA GLN A 305 48.93 -3.50 -9.90
C GLN A 305 47.49 -3.10 -9.55
N LEU A 306 46.84 -2.28 -10.39
CA LEU A 306 45.43 -1.91 -10.22
C LEU A 306 44.52 -3.14 -10.32
N ARG A 307 44.77 -4.03 -11.28
CA ARG A 307 44.04 -5.30 -11.41
C ARG A 307 44.19 -6.18 -10.18
N GLN A 308 45.40 -6.28 -9.63
CA GLN A 308 45.66 -7.03 -8.39
C GLN A 308 44.95 -6.40 -7.19
N ALA A 309 44.99 -5.07 -7.07
CA ALA A 309 44.32 -4.33 -6.00
C ALA A 309 42.81 -4.55 -5.99
N TYR A 310 42.14 -4.41 -7.14
CA TYR A 310 40.69 -4.61 -7.24
C TYR A 310 40.28 -6.09 -7.25
N SER A 311 41.20 -6.99 -7.61
CA SER A 311 41.01 -8.44 -7.47
C SER A 311 41.16 -8.90 -6.02
N ASN A 312 41.64 -8.07 -5.11
CA ASN A 312 41.73 -8.42 -3.69
C ASN A 312 40.34 -8.51 -3.05
N THR A 313 40.10 -9.55 -2.24
CA THR A 313 38.85 -9.73 -1.51
C THR A 313 38.57 -8.62 -0.51
N ARG A 314 39.60 -7.92 -0.01
CA ARG A 314 39.43 -6.74 0.84
C ARG A 314 38.75 -5.58 0.11
N PHE A 315 39.01 -5.41 -1.19
CA PHE A 315 38.38 -4.36 -1.99
C PHE A 315 36.93 -4.71 -2.36
N SER A 316 36.70 -5.97 -2.76
CA SER A 316 35.36 -6.44 -3.16
C SER A 316 34.40 -6.63 -1.99
N ARG A 317 34.91 -6.78 -0.76
CA ARG A 317 34.09 -6.82 0.45
C ARG A 317 33.64 -5.41 0.86
N LEU A 318 32.33 -5.26 0.99
CA LEU A 318 31.72 -4.13 1.67
C LEU A 318 31.57 -4.48 3.15
N PRO A 319 32.37 -3.87 4.05
CA PRO A 319 32.15 -4.03 5.49
C PRO A 319 30.77 -3.48 5.82
N SER A 320 29.94 -4.31 6.43
CA SER A 320 28.54 -3.95 6.67
C SER A 320 28.37 -3.13 7.95
N PHE A 321 29.33 -3.14 8.89
CA PHE A 321 29.26 -2.40 10.17
C PHE A 321 30.67 -2.06 10.67
N GLY A 322 31.36 -1.14 9.98
CA GLY A 322 32.74 -0.80 10.30
C GLY A 322 33.71 -1.99 10.18
N ASP A 323 34.96 -1.79 10.57
CA ASP A 323 36.02 -2.82 10.48
C ASP A 323 35.89 -3.94 11.55
N SER A 324 34.92 -3.85 12.46
CA SER A 324 34.82 -4.66 13.67
C SER A 324 33.83 -5.83 13.61
N THR A 325 33.16 -6.09 12.48
CA THR A 325 32.11 -7.13 12.38
C THR A 325 32.41 -8.28 11.41
N HIS A 326 31.90 -9.47 11.75
CA HIS A 326 32.04 -10.71 10.98
C HIS A 326 31.13 -10.79 9.73
N PHE A 327 30.30 -9.78 9.46
CA PHE A 327 29.34 -9.77 8.35
C PHE A 327 29.77 -8.77 7.28
N ALA A 328 30.12 -9.26 6.09
CA ALA A 328 30.53 -8.44 4.95
C ALA A 328 29.98 -9.04 3.65
N ILE A 329 29.57 -8.18 2.73
CA ILE A 329 29.05 -8.60 1.42
C ILE A 329 30.20 -8.55 0.41
N ASP A 330 30.52 -9.68 -0.22
CA ASP A 330 31.50 -9.74 -1.29
C ASP A 330 30.83 -9.49 -2.66
N LEU A 331 31.14 -8.34 -3.27
CA LEU A 331 30.59 -7.91 -4.56
C LEU A 331 30.95 -8.84 -5.73
N LYS A 332 31.96 -9.72 -5.56
CA LYS A 332 32.24 -10.78 -6.55
C LYS A 332 31.17 -11.87 -6.55
N LEU A 333 30.67 -12.23 -5.38
CA LEU A 333 29.72 -13.33 -5.18
C LEU A 333 28.27 -12.87 -5.19
N LEU A 334 28.01 -11.65 -4.70
CA LEU A 334 26.66 -11.13 -4.53
C LEU A 334 26.57 -9.68 -5.02
N TYR A 335 25.78 -9.48 -6.08
CA TYR A 335 25.43 -8.16 -6.57
C TYR A 335 23.97 -8.20 -7.06
N ALA A 336 23.12 -7.38 -6.46
CA ALA A 336 21.74 -7.24 -6.87
C ALA A 336 21.58 -6.07 -7.83
N ASP A 337 20.64 -6.19 -8.76
CA ASP A 337 20.41 -5.14 -9.76
C ASP A 337 19.80 -3.89 -9.12
N LEU A 338 20.38 -2.74 -9.48
CA LEU A 338 19.90 -1.41 -9.12
C LEU A 338 19.00 -0.88 -10.24
N SER A 339 17.93 -0.19 -9.87
CA SER A 339 17.10 0.54 -10.81
C SER A 339 17.73 1.90 -11.10
N VAL A 340 18.28 2.07 -12.29
CA VAL A 340 18.95 3.31 -12.73
C VAL A 340 18.19 3.91 -13.90
N VAL A 341 17.96 5.21 -13.86
CA VAL A 341 17.25 5.97 -14.89
C VAL A 341 18.13 7.13 -15.36
N SER A 342 18.21 7.36 -16.67
CA SER A 342 18.85 8.57 -17.22
C SER A 342 17.92 9.77 -17.11
N LYS A 343 18.50 10.96 -16.91
CA LYS A 343 17.77 12.22 -16.82
C LYS A 343 18.22 13.22 -17.88
N ASP A 344 17.28 14.07 -18.28
CA ASP A 344 17.56 15.22 -19.12
C ASP A 344 18.04 16.45 -18.31
N ILE A 345 18.31 17.55 -19.03
CA ILE A 345 18.70 18.83 -18.44
C ILE A 345 17.62 19.43 -17.53
N TYR A 346 16.34 19.15 -17.80
CA TYR A 346 15.17 19.57 -17.01
C TYR A 346 14.86 18.65 -15.81
N ASN A 347 15.73 17.68 -15.54
CA ASN A 347 15.61 16.70 -14.45
C ASN A 347 14.45 15.71 -14.64
N GLN A 348 13.96 15.53 -15.87
CA GLN A 348 12.94 14.56 -16.23
C GLN A 348 13.58 13.20 -16.53
N PRO A 349 12.96 12.09 -16.07
CA PRO A 349 13.42 10.74 -16.39
C PRO A 349 13.20 10.45 -17.88
N LEU A 350 14.26 10.00 -18.57
CA LEU A 350 14.22 9.65 -19.99
C LEU A 350 14.03 8.16 -20.20
N GLN A 351 14.92 7.35 -19.64
CA GLN A 351 14.96 5.91 -19.90
C GLN A 351 15.54 5.14 -18.71
N GLN A 352 14.96 3.96 -18.42
CA GLN A 352 15.55 2.99 -17.51
C GLN A 352 16.73 2.25 -18.17
N LEU A 353 17.85 2.13 -17.46
CA LEU A 353 19.10 1.56 -17.95
C LEU A 353 19.52 0.36 -17.11
N LEU A 354 20.03 -0.69 -17.78
CA LEU A 354 20.72 -1.78 -17.12
C LEU A 354 22.21 -1.44 -16.92
N LEU A 355 22.91 -2.15 -16.04
CA LEU A 355 24.35 -2.00 -15.86
C LEU A 355 25.14 -2.07 -17.19
N PRO A 356 24.90 -3.03 -18.10
CA PRO A 356 25.56 -3.05 -19.41
C PRO A 356 25.29 -1.80 -20.25
N ASP A 357 24.07 -1.24 -20.21
CA ASP A 357 23.74 -0.01 -20.95
C ASP A 357 24.53 1.19 -20.40
N ILE A 358 24.75 1.24 -19.07
CA ILE A 358 25.58 2.28 -18.44
C ILE A 358 27.04 2.12 -18.89
N LEU A 359 27.58 0.90 -18.83
CA LEU A 359 28.98 0.62 -19.19
C LEU A 359 29.27 0.93 -20.66
N ALA A 360 28.35 0.60 -21.57
CA ALA A 360 28.50 0.86 -23.00
C ALA A 360 28.54 2.36 -23.35
N ASN A 361 27.94 3.21 -22.51
CA ASN A 361 27.84 4.65 -22.74
C ASN A 361 28.88 5.49 -21.97
N LEU A 362 29.87 4.86 -21.33
CA LEU A 362 30.95 5.56 -20.62
C LEU A 362 31.95 6.17 -21.64
N ASN A 363 31.71 7.40 -22.07
CA ASN A 363 32.56 8.12 -23.03
C ASN A 363 33.08 9.48 -22.53
N SER A 364 32.54 9.98 -21.42
CA SER A 364 32.77 11.35 -20.91
C SER A 364 32.39 11.44 -19.43
N ILE A 365 31.94 12.62 -18.94
CA ILE A 365 31.56 12.81 -17.54
C ILE A 365 30.13 12.30 -17.33
N THR A 366 30.02 11.18 -16.62
CA THR A 366 28.76 10.59 -16.17
C THR A 366 28.59 10.82 -14.68
N VAL A 367 27.48 11.46 -14.30
CA VAL A 367 27.14 11.70 -12.89
C VAL A 367 26.06 10.73 -12.45
N LEU A 368 26.32 10.00 -11.37
CA LEU A 368 25.40 9.08 -10.72
C LEU A 368 24.88 9.71 -9.43
N GLU A 369 23.65 10.23 -9.46
CA GLU A 369 22.96 10.72 -8.29
C GLU A 369 22.10 9.64 -7.62
N GLY A 370 21.94 9.77 -6.30
CA GLY A 370 21.03 8.92 -5.52
C GLY A 370 21.06 9.26 -4.05
N GLU A 371 20.06 8.81 -3.31
CA GLU A 371 19.96 9.00 -1.86
C GLU A 371 21.09 8.30 -1.08
N ALA A 372 21.27 8.67 0.18
CA ALA A 372 22.18 7.99 1.08
C ALA A 372 21.82 6.49 1.17
N GLY A 373 22.83 5.62 1.13
CA GLY A 373 22.59 4.17 1.17
C GLY A 373 22.01 3.54 -0.11
N GLY A 374 21.78 4.30 -1.19
CA GLY A 374 21.21 3.82 -2.45
C GLY A 374 22.09 2.86 -3.28
N GLY A 375 23.31 2.54 -2.85
CA GLY A 375 24.19 1.59 -3.53
C GLY A 375 25.20 2.18 -4.52
N LYS A 376 25.41 3.51 -4.52
CA LYS A 376 26.37 4.22 -5.40
C LYS A 376 27.79 3.64 -5.31
N THR A 377 28.35 3.56 -4.09
CA THR A 377 29.68 2.96 -3.82
C THR A 377 29.75 1.50 -4.28
N ALA A 378 28.70 0.72 -4.06
CA ALA A 378 28.65 -0.68 -4.48
C ALA A 378 28.71 -0.82 -6.01
N LEU A 379 28.01 0.07 -6.74
CA LEU A 379 28.06 0.13 -8.20
C LEU A 379 29.47 0.48 -8.69
N LEU A 380 30.09 1.55 -8.18
CA LEU A 380 31.45 1.96 -8.58
C LEU A 380 32.47 0.85 -8.33
N ARG A 381 32.48 0.26 -7.13
CA ARG A 381 33.38 -0.87 -6.82
C ARG A 381 33.09 -2.08 -7.71
N LYS A 382 31.82 -2.35 -8.05
CA LYS A 382 31.47 -3.43 -8.98
C LYS A 382 32.06 -3.19 -10.37
N VAL A 383 32.04 -1.95 -10.88
CA VAL A 383 32.71 -1.61 -12.16
C VAL A 383 34.20 -1.90 -12.11
N ALA A 384 34.90 -1.47 -11.03
CA ALA A 384 36.32 -1.74 -10.87
C ALA A 384 36.64 -3.25 -10.79
N VAL A 385 35.82 -4.02 -10.06
CA VAL A 385 35.93 -5.49 -9.97
C VAL A 385 35.68 -6.17 -11.32
N LEU A 386 34.72 -5.70 -12.11
CA LEU A 386 34.42 -6.23 -13.45
C LEU A 386 35.53 -5.92 -14.46
N TRP A 387 36.16 -4.74 -14.36
CA TRP A 387 37.33 -4.42 -15.18
C TRP A 387 38.54 -5.30 -14.80
N ALA A 388 38.79 -5.46 -13.50
CA ALA A 388 39.92 -6.22 -13.00
C ALA A 388 39.82 -7.73 -13.27
N SER A 389 38.60 -8.29 -13.35
CA SER A 389 38.41 -9.69 -13.72
C SER A 389 38.80 -9.99 -15.17
N GLY A 390 38.84 -8.97 -16.04
CA GLY A 390 39.04 -9.14 -17.48
C GLY A 390 37.88 -9.81 -18.20
N CYS A 391 36.81 -10.21 -17.48
CA CYS A 391 35.67 -10.93 -18.05
C CYS A 391 34.55 -10.00 -18.54
N CYS A 392 34.69 -8.68 -18.39
CA CYS A 392 33.72 -7.70 -18.89
C CYS A 392 34.30 -6.98 -20.13
N PRO A 393 33.95 -7.41 -21.34
CA PRO A 393 34.57 -6.91 -22.55
C PRO A 393 34.13 -5.46 -22.89
N MET A 394 33.01 -4.97 -22.35
CA MET A 394 32.62 -3.54 -22.45
C MET A 394 33.63 -2.60 -21.78
N LEU A 395 34.37 -3.09 -20.79
CA LEU A 395 35.40 -2.32 -20.08
C LEU A 395 36.80 -2.50 -20.70
N SER A 396 36.94 -3.32 -21.74
CA SER A 396 38.24 -3.63 -22.38
C SER A 396 38.89 -2.43 -23.07
N GLY A 397 38.10 -1.41 -23.43
CA GLY A 397 38.57 -0.14 -23.98
C GLY A 397 39.37 0.71 -22.99
N PHE A 398 39.23 0.46 -21.68
CA PHE A 398 39.96 1.18 -20.65
C PHE A 398 41.25 0.44 -20.26
N LYS A 399 42.40 1.10 -20.42
CA LYS A 399 43.72 0.57 -20.01
C LYS A 399 44.01 0.84 -18.54
N LEU A 400 43.45 1.90 -17.98
CA LEU A 400 43.57 2.27 -16.56
C LEU A 400 42.21 2.63 -15.98
N VAL A 401 41.92 2.10 -14.79
CA VAL A 401 40.73 2.44 -13.99
C VAL A 401 41.16 2.84 -12.58
N PHE A 402 40.86 4.06 -12.18
CA PHE A 402 41.18 4.59 -10.85
C PHE A 402 39.91 4.72 -10.02
N TYR A 403 39.77 3.94 -8.94
CA TYR A 403 38.76 4.15 -7.91
C TYR A 403 39.30 5.08 -6.84
N LEU A 404 38.63 6.22 -6.64
CA LEU A 404 39.02 7.25 -5.68
C LEU A 404 37.87 7.51 -4.71
N SER A 405 38.04 7.12 -3.46
CA SER A 405 37.13 7.51 -2.37
C SER A 405 37.57 8.86 -1.80
N LEU A 406 36.70 9.87 -1.89
CA LEU A 406 37.05 11.25 -1.52
C LEU A 406 36.91 11.52 -0.03
N SER A 407 36.09 10.74 0.70
CA SER A 407 35.85 10.90 2.14
C SER A 407 37.10 10.75 3.02
N ALA A 408 38.14 10.06 2.53
CA ALA A 408 39.42 9.87 3.24
C ALA A 408 40.55 10.85 2.81
N THR A 409 40.27 11.81 1.92
CA THR A 409 41.31 12.67 1.33
C THR A 409 41.47 13.99 2.09
N LYS A 410 42.71 14.47 2.24
CA LYS A 410 43.02 15.80 2.81
C LYS A 410 43.10 16.84 1.68
N GLY A 411 42.68 18.08 1.96
CA GLY A 411 42.55 19.14 0.94
C GLY A 411 43.82 19.48 0.13
N ASP A 412 45.01 19.26 0.69
CA ASP A 412 46.31 19.64 0.09
C ASP A 412 47.03 18.49 -0.64
N GLN A 413 46.39 17.32 -0.81
CA GLN A 413 47.04 16.14 -1.41
C GLN A 413 47.11 16.19 -2.94
N SER A 414 48.21 15.72 -3.53
CA SER A 414 48.34 15.54 -4.98
C SER A 414 47.52 14.34 -5.46
N LEU A 415 47.26 14.24 -6.78
CA LEU A 415 46.52 13.10 -7.36
C LEU A 415 47.23 11.76 -7.06
N ILE A 416 48.57 11.76 -7.02
CA ILE A 416 49.35 10.57 -6.70
C ILE A 416 49.19 10.19 -5.24
N ASP A 417 49.24 11.15 -4.32
CA ASP A 417 49.07 10.85 -2.90
C ASP A 417 47.70 10.21 -2.66
N ILE A 418 46.65 10.71 -3.32
CA ILE A 418 45.30 10.13 -3.24
C ILE A 418 45.30 8.68 -3.78
N ILE A 419 45.91 8.43 -4.94
CA ILE A 419 45.96 7.09 -5.54
C ILE A 419 46.79 6.12 -4.69
N CYS A 420 47.99 6.53 -4.26
CA CYS A 420 48.92 5.69 -3.51
C CYS A 420 48.41 5.37 -2.09
N ASN A 421 47.74 6.30 -1.42
CA ASN A 421 47.14 6.03 -0.11
C ASN A 421 46.02 4.99 -0.16
N GLN A 422 45.37 4.82 -1.32
CA GLN A 422 44.26 3.88 -1.50
C GLN A 422 44.71 2.51 -2.03
N LEU A 423 45.87 2.45 -2.70
CA LEU A 423 46.47 1.21 -3.20
C LEU A 423 47.45 0.64 -2.15
N VAL A 424 46.93 -0.20 -1.26
CA VAL A 424 47.78 -0.89 -0.25
C VAL A 424 48.81 -1.77 -0.95
N GLY A 425 50.10 -1.43 -0.77
CA GLY A 425 51.23 -2.26 -1.23
C GLY A 425 51.92 -1.82 -2.52
N PHE A 426 51.84 -0.54 -2.91
CA PHE A 426 52.59 0.00 -4.05
C PHE A 426 54.12 -0.07 -3.81
N PRO A 427 54.91 -0.89 -4.54
CA PRO A 427 56.35 -1.04 -4.30
C PRO A 427 57.23 -0.16 -5.23
N GLY A 428 56.67 0.84 -5.92
CA GLY A 428 57.39 1.64 -6.93
C GLY A 428 57.36 3.16 -6.70
N SER A 429 58.27 3.90 -7.34
CA SER A 429 58.28 5.38 -7.34
C SER A 429 57.47 5.93 -8.52
N LEU A 430 56.13 5.87 -8.46
CA LEU A 430 55.32 6.59 -9.45
C LEU A 430 55.51 8.09 -9.23
N THR A 431 56.14 8.81 -10.16
CA THR A 431 56.32 10.27 -10.05
C THR A 431 55.16 11.03 -10.66
N GLU A 432 54.94 12.27 -10.22
CA GLU A 432 53.87 13.14 -10.74
C GLU A 432 54.02 13.41 -12.24
N MET A 433 55.26 13.49 -12.71
CA MET A 433 55.56 13.61 -14.14
C MET A 433 55.22 12.32 -14.90
N SER A 434 55.58 11.14 -14.38
CA SER A 434 55.24 9.85 -15.00
C SER A 434 53.73 9.68 -15.14
N LEU A 435 52.96 9.92 -14.07
CA LEU A 435 51.49 9.79 -14.12
C LEU A 435 50.88 10.80 -15.10
N ARG A 436 51.32 12.06 -15.06
CA ARG A 436 50.82 13.10 -15.98
C ARG A 436 51.07 12.71 -17.45
N ASN A 437 52.25 12.19 -17.78
CA ASN A 437 52.58 11.75 -19.13
C ASN A 437 51.69 10.59 -19.57
N ILE A 438 51.51 9.57 -18.71
CA ILE A 438 50.65 8.42 -18.99
C ILE A 438 49.20 8.86 -19.24
N LEU A 439 48.66 9.75 -18.40
CA LEU A 439 47.30 10.27 -18.55
C LEU A 439 47.14 11.06 -19.86
N GLN A 440 48.10 11.94 -20.19
CA GLN A 440 48.06 12.72 -21.43
C GLN A 440 48.11 11.85 -22.70
N LEU A 441 48.78 10.70 -22.65
CA LEU A 441 48.87 9.74 -23.75
C LEU A 441 47.58 8.94 -23.93
N LEU A 442 47.04 8.40 -22.84
CA LEU A 442 45.92 7.45 -22.89
C LEU A 442 44.54 8.12 -23.07
N LYS A 443 44.36 9.38 -22.66
CA LYS A 443 43.13 10.18 -22.83
C LYS A 443 41.85 9.40 -22.52
N HIS A 444 41.08 9.00 -23.54
CA HIS A 444 39.80 8.29 -23.43
C HIS A 444 39.92 6.86 -22.88
N GLN A 445 41.12 6.28 -22.89
CA GLN A 445 41.39 4.94 -22.36
C GLN A 445 41.57 4.93 -20.83
N VAL A 446 41.36 6.06 -20.15
CA VAL A 446 41.42 6.20 -18.69
C VAL A 446 40.03 6.47 -18.13
N LEU A 447 39.65 5.70 -17.11
CA LEU A 447 38.40 5.85 -16.36
C LEU A 447 38.67 6.20 -14.89
N PHE A 448 38.06 7.28 -14.41
CA PHE A 448 38.05 7.66 -12.99
C PHE A 448 36.68 7.36 -12.39
N LEU A 449 36.67 6.56 -11.33
CA LEU A 449 35.49 6.25 -10.51
C LEU A 449 35.60 7.07 -9.22
N LEU A 450 34.86 8.17 -9.15
CA LEU A 450 34.91 9.10 -8.02
C LEU A 450 33.75 8.80 -7.06
N ASP A 451 34.08 8.37 -5.84
CA ASP A 451 33.12 8.05 -4.79
C ASP A 451 33.09 9.17 -3.72
N ASP A 452 31.92 9.36 -3.10
CA ASP A 452 31.68 10.40 -2.07
C ASP A 452 31.92 11.86 -2.52
N TYR A 453 31.67 12.17 -3.79
CA TYR A 453 31.81 13.53 -4.30
C TYR A 453 30.79 14.48 -3.62
N GLY A 454 31.31 15.46 -2.88
CA GLY A 454 30.51 16.46 -2.16
C GLY A 454 30.12 16.10 -0.72
N GLU A 455 30.66 15.03 -0.12
CA GLU A 455 30.52 14.81 1.34
C GLU A 455 31.39 15.76 2.17
N MET A 456 32.52 16.20 1.63
CA MET A 456 33.39 17.20 2.27
C MET A 456 32.91 18.62 1.99
N ASN A 457 33.13 19.54 2.94
CA ASN A 457 32.82 20.97 2.81
C ASN A 457 33.60 21.65 1.67
N SER A 458 34.73 21.07 1.23
CA SER A 458 35.51 21.50 0.07
C SER A 458 36.11 20.29 -0.64
N VAL A 459 35.85 20.14 -1.95
CA VAL A 459 36.47 19.12 -2.80
C VAL A 459 37.94 19.51 -3.05
N PRO A 460 38.91 18.57 -3.03
CA PRO A 460 40.31 18.88 -3.33
C PRO A 460 40.46 19.53 -4.72
N SER A 461 41.25 20.61 -4.80
CA SER A 461 41.41 21.43 -6.02
C SER A 461 41.87 20.63 -7.25
N VAL A 462 42.61 19.55 -7.03
CA VAL A 462 43.09 18.62 -8.07
C VAL A 462 41.92 17.85 -8.71
N ILE A 463 40.96 17.40 -7.91
CA ILE A 463 39.77 16.68 -8.37
C ILE A 463 38.82 17.64 -9.09
N GLU A 464 38.66 18.86 -8.58
CA GLU A 464 37.90 19.90 -9.25
C GLU A 464 38.50 20.25 -10.62
N GLY A 465 39.83 20.35 -10.69
CA GLY A 465 40.57 20.52 -11.95
C GLY A 465 40.37 19.38 -12.95
N LEU A 466 40.28 18.13 -12.47
CA LEU A 466 40.01 16.95 -13.31
C LEU A 466 38.63 17.02 -13.98
N VAL A 467 37.61 17.50 -13.26
CA VAL A 467 36.25 17.69 -13.78
C VAL A 467 36.17 18.90 -14.72
N GLN A 468 36.67 20.07 -14.29
CA GLN A 468 36.52 21.32 -15.05
C GLN A 468 37.35 21.34 -16.34
N LYS A 469 38.57 20.77 -16.31
CA LYS A 469 39.50 20.77 -17.47
C LYS A 469 39.35 19.54 -18.35
N ASN A 470 38.30 18.73 -18.16
CA ASN A 470 38.16 17.46 -18.90
C ASN A 470 37.98 17.65 -20.42
N HIS A 471 37.52 18.82 -20.88
CA HIS A 471 37.45 19.13 -22.30
C HIS A 471 38.82 19.10 -23.01
N PHE A 472 39.92 19.30 -22.26
CA PHE A 472 41.28 19.13 -22.77
C PHE A 472 41.81 17.70 -22.60
N ASN A 473 41.55 17.08 -21.45
CA ASN A 473 42.15 15.79 -21.08
C ASN A 473 41.41 14.58 -21.70
N LYS A 474 40.11 14.74 -21.96
CA LYS A 474 39.21 13.73 -22.55
C LYS A 474 39.23 12.40 -21.79
N HIS A 475 39.27 12.44 -20.47
CA HIS A 475 39.12 11.27 -19.61
C HIS A 475 37.66 10.90 -19.41
N CYS A 476 37.38 9.62 -19.14
CA CYS A 476 36.04 9.18 -18.74
C CYS A 476 35.92 9.27 -17.22
N LEU A 477 34.84 9.86 -16.72
CA LEU A 477 34.60 10.02 -15.28
C LEU A 477 33.22 9.47 -14.94
N LEU A 478 33.13 8.59 -13.95
CA LEU A 478 31.87 8.18 -13.33
C LEU A 478 31.86 8.66 -11.88
N ILE A 479 30.99 9.62 -11.57
CA ILE A 479 31.03 10.38 -10.32
C ILE A 479 29.77 10.10 -9.50
N ALA A 480 29.92 9.48 -8.33
CA ALA A 480 28.82 9.26 -7.40
C ALA A 480 28.58 10.49 -6.52
N VAL A 481 27.34 10.99 -6.53
CA VAL A 481 26.95 12.23 -5.83
C VAL A 481 25.65 12.01 -5.05
N ARG A 482 25.52 12.64 -3.88
CA ARG A 482 24.25 12.71 -3.16
C ARG A 482 23.30 13.69 -3.85
N THR A 483 22.00 13.41 -3.83
CA THR A 483 20.96 14.22 -4.51
C THR A 483 21.00 15.71 -4.13
N ASN A 484 21.37 16.05 -2.88
CA ASN A 484 21.48 17.43 -2.40
C ASN A 484 22.69 18.21 -2.97
N ARG A 485 23.74 17.53 -3.44
CA ARG A 485 25.02 18.11 -3.88
C ARG A 485 25.19 18.16 -5.40
N ILE A 486 24.27 17.59 -6.17
CA ILE A 486 24.39 17.53 -7.64
C ILE A 486 24.52 18.91 -8.31
N ARG A 487 23.95 19.97 -7.71
CA ARG A 487 23.96 21.33 -8.27
C ARG A 487 25.36 21.82 -8.64
N GLU A 488 26.37 21.45 -7.86
CA GLU A 488 27.76 21.89 -8.06
C GLU A 488 28.38 21.29 -9.34
N ILE A 489 28.02 20.04 -9.67
CA ILE A 489 28.63 19.29 -10.77
C ILE A 489 27.76 19.17 -12.02
N ARG A 490 26.45 19.43 -11.90
CA ARG A 490 25.45 19.22 -12.97
C ARG A 490 25.84 19.87 -14.30
N LYS A 491 26.43 21.08 -14.26
CA LYS A 491 26.88 21.83 -15.45
C LYS A 491 28.01 21.15 -16.24
N HIS A 492 28.73 20.23 -15.63
CA HIS A 492 29.86 19.51 -16.24
C HIS A 492 29.47 18.10 -16.70
N ALA A 493 28.28 17.62 -16.34
CA ALA A 493 27.83 16.26 -16.67
C ALA A 493 27.32 16.20 -18.12
N ASN A 494 27.80 15.21 -18.87
CA ASN A 494 27.24 14.86 -20.18
C ASN A 494 26.03 13.95 -20.03
N ILE A 495 26.11 13.01 -19.09
CA ILE A 495 25.07 12.03 -18.78
C ILE A 495 24.77 12.12 -17.29
N ILE A 496 23.49 12.27 -16.94
CA ILE A 496 23.01 12.25 -15.55
C ILE A 496 22.20 10.97 -15.36
N LEU A 497 22.62 10.17 -14.40
CA LEU A 497 22.00 8.91 -14.01
C LEU A 497 21.49 9.02 -12.59
N THR A 498 20.29 8.51 -12.34
CA THR A 498 19.65 8.53 -11.02
C THR A 498 19.36 7.11 -10.58
N ILE A 499 19.86 6.74 -9.41
CA ILE A 499 19.38 5.55 -8.72
C ILE A 499 18.02 5.88 -8.14
N VAL A 500 17.01 5.13 -8.55
CA VAL A 500 15.62 5.30 -8.10
C VAL A 500 15.41 4.47 -6.83
N GLN A 501 14.29 3.75 -6.72
CA GLN A 501 13.99 2.87 -5.62
C GLN A 501 14.67 1.52 -5.81
N PHE A 502 15.26 0.98 -4.74
CA PHE A 502 15.76 -0.39 -4.73
C PHE A 502 14.57 -1.36 -4.79
N PRO A 503 14.50 -2.22 -5.81
CA PRO A 503 13.35 -3.10 -5.98
C PRO A 503 13.27 -4.15 -4.87
N LEU A 504 12.05 -4.48 -4.40
CA LEU A 504 11.86 -5.48 -3.35
C LEU A 504 12.37 -6.86 -3.79
N TYR A 505 12.22 -7.22 -5.07
CA TYR A 505 12.81 -8.47 -5.59
C TYR A 505 14.35 -8.52 -5.41
N SER A 506 15.05 -7.39 -5.47
CA SER A 506 16.50 -7.32 -5.25
C SER A 506 16.85 -7.50 -3.77
N THR A 507 16.03 -6.95 -2.87
CA THR A 507 16.08 -7.23 -1.43
C THR A 507 15.92 -8.73 -1.15
N LEU A 508 14.88 -9.36 -1.72
CA LEU A 508 14.62 -10.78 -1.53
C LEU A 508 15.72 -11.67 -2.13
N TYR A 509 16.30 -11.27 -3.27
CA TYR A 509 17.45 -11.93 -3.86
C TYR A 509 18.65 -11.97 -2.90
N ILE A 510 19.01 -10.80 -2.32
CA ILE A 510 20.11 -10.69 -1.34
C ILE A 510 19.84 -11.61 -0.14
N LEU A 511 18.63 -11.55 0.42
CA LEU A 511 18.25 -12.36 1.58
C LEU A 511 18.33 -13.86 1.30
N ARG A 512 17.83 -14.33 0.15
CA ARG A 512 17.90 -15.75 -0.24
C ARG A 512 19.33 -16.25 -0.42
N LYS A 513 20.23 -15.44 -0.99
CA LYS A 513 21.62 -15.85 -1.19
C LYS A 513 22.38 -15.91 0.14
N LEU A 514 22.24 -14.88 0.98
CA LEU A 514 22.93 -14.79 2.28
C LEU A 514 22.40 -15.81 3.29
N PHE A 515 21.09 -16.02 3.35
CA PHE A 515 20.43 -16.96 4.26
C PHE A 515 20.02 -18.27 3.57
N SER A 516 20.80 -18.71 2.58
CA SER A 516 20.56 -19.98 1.87
C SER A 516 20.56 -21.20 2.80
N HIS A 517 21.27 -21.13 3.92
CA HIS A 517 21.28 -22.14 4.99
C HIS A 517 20.01 -22.13 5.86
N ASN A 518 19.26 -21.02 5.88
CA ASN A 518 18.03 -20.85 6.66
C ASN A 518 16.93 -20.20 5.80
N ILE A 519 16.58 -20.87 4.70
CA ILE A 519 15.57 -20.37 3.76
C ILE A 519 14.20 -20.18 4.41
N ALA A 520 13.88 -20.97 5.45
CA ALA A 520 12.64 -20.88 6.19
C ALA A 520 12.46 -19.52 6.88
N LEU A 521 13.55 -18.87 7.32
CA LEU A 521 13.52 -17.50 7.84
C LEU A 521 13.09 -16.51 6.74
N VAL A 522 13.68 -16.63 5.55
CA VAL A 522 13.39 -15.77 4.40
C VAL A 522 11.95 -15.97 3.91
N GLU A 523 11.46 -17.21 3.86
CA GLU A 523 10.07 -17.52 3.49
C GLU A 523 9.06 -16.91 4.47
N LYS A 524 9.33 -16.99 5.78
CA LYS A 524 8.50 -16.32 6.80
C LYS A 524 8.49 -14.80 6.60
N PHE A 525 9.63 -14.20 6.29
CA PHE A 525 9.71 -12.77 6.01
C PHE A 525 8.94 -12.38 4.74
N ILE A 526 9.09 -13.15 3.66
CA ILE A 526 8.33 -12.93 2.41
C ILE A 526 6.83 -12.99 2.68
N TYR A 527 6.37 -13.99 3.44
CA TYR A 527 4.96 -14.08 3.82
C TYR A 527 4.50 -12.83 4.57
N LYS A 528 5.29 -12.37 5.55
CA LYS A 528 4.97 -11.17 6.33
C LYS A 528 4.90 -9.91 5.45
N LEU A 529 5.85 -9.73 4.54
CA LEU A 529 5.83 -8.63 3.56
C LEU A 529 4.59 -8.64 2.68
N GLN A 530 4.09 -9.82 2.29
CA GLN A 530 2.86 -9.93 1.49
C GLN A 530 1.61 -9.54 2.28
N VAL A 531 1.60 -9.80 3.60
CA VAL A 531 0.50 -9.41 4.48
C VAL A 531 0.56 -7.91 4.82
N GLU A 532 1.74 -7.39 5.15
CA GLU A 532 1.95 -5.99 5.57
C GLU A 532 2.53 -5.16 4.43
N LYS A 533 1.65 -4.64 3.57
CA LYS A 533 2.06 -3.83 2.41
C LYS A 533 2.88 -2.58 2.78
N ALA A 534 2.61 -1.98 3.94
CA ALA A 534 3.39 -0.86 4.46
C ALA A 534 4.89 -1.21 4.64
N MET A 535 5.25 -2.45 4.97
CA MET A 535 6.66 -2.85 5.06
C MET A 535 7.38 -2.82 3.73
N GLN A 536 6.66 -3.06 2.62
CA GLN A 536 7.24 -3.02 1.28
C GLN A 536 7.65 -1.59 0.88
N THR A 537 7.00 -0.56 1.44
CA THR A 537 7.18 0.83 1.01
C THR A 537 8.43 1.49 1.58
N PHE A 538 9.08 0.94 2.60
CA PHE A 538 10.32 1.51 3.14
C PHE A 538 11.58 0.65 2.91
N LEU A 539 11.48 -0.60 2.45
CA LEU A 539 12.64 -1.39 1.98
C LEU A 539 13.16 -0.92 0.61
N LYS A 540 13.35 0.40 0.48
CA LYS A 540 13.66 1.13 -0.76
C LYS A 540 15.15 1.32 -1.01
N THR A 541 16.01 0.94 -0.06
CA THR A 541 17.45 1.08 -0.17
C THR A 541 18.16 -0.25 0.09
N PRO A 542 19.27 -0.54 -0.60
CA PRO A 542 20.11 -1.68 -0.28
C PRO A 542 20.61 -1.61 1.18
N LEU A 543 20.88 -0.40 1.69
CA LEU A 543 21.37 -0.21 3.05
C LEU A 543 20.45 -0.81 4.11
N LEU A 544 19.13 -0.59 4.01
CA LEU A 544 18.17 -1.18 4.94
C LEU A 544 18.16 -2.71 4.87
N THR A 545 18.36 -3.27 3.67
CA THR A 545 18.50 -4.72 3.50
C THR A 545 19.73 -5.25 4.22
N VAL A 546 20.88 -4.59 4.06
CA VAL A 546 22.14 -4.98 4.71
C VAL A 546 22.03 -4.84 6.23
N ALA A 547 21.42 -3.74 6.70
CA ALA A 547 21.17 -3.51 8.12
C ALA A 547 20.32 -4.64 8.73
N LEU A 548 19.23 -4.99 8.05
CA LEU A 548 18.36 -6.10 8.44
C LEU A 548 19.10 -7.45 8.47
N CYS A 549 19.91 -7.75 7.46
CA CYS A 549 20.68 -9.00 7.41
C CYS A 549 21.57 -9.16 8.63
N ALA A 550 22.32 -8.12 9.00
CA ALA A 550 23.20 -8.23 10.15
C ALA A 550 22.45 -8.21 11.47
N TYR A 551 21.33 -7.50 11.57
CA TYR A 551 20.46 -7.61 12.72
C TYR A 551 19.98 -9.05 12.91
N TRP A 552 19.64 -9.77 11.84
CA TRP A 552 19.29 -11.20 11.90
C TRP A 552 20.45 -12.09 12.36
N VAL A 553 21.68 -11.77 11.94
CA VAL A 553 22.88 -12.49 12.38
C VAL A 553 23.16 -12.25 13.86
N GLN A 554 22.96 -11.03 14.35
CA GLN A 554 23.17 -10.68 15.76
C GLN A 554 22.05 -11.17 16.67
N TYR A 555 20.80 -11.18 16.20
CA TYR A 555 19.61 -11.52 16.99
C TYR A 555 18.76 -12.64 16.35
N PRO A 556 19.28 -13.87 16.24
CA PRO A 556 18.60 -14.98 15.54
C PRO A 556 17.32 -15.48 16.23
N ALA A 557 17.06 -15.09 17.48
CA ALA A 557 15.87 -15.47 18.27
C ALA A 557 14.87 -14.32 18.50
N GLY A 558 15.15 -13.10 18.03
CA GLY A 558 14.30 -11.92 18.28
C GLY A 558 12.95 -11.97 17.55
N ASN A 559 12.07 -10.99 17.78
CA ASN A 559 10.86 -10.81 16.97
C ASN A 559 11.27 -10.18 15.61
N ILE A 560 11.72 -11.01 14.67
CA ILE A 560 12.56 -10.63 13.52
C ILE A 560 11.78 -9.93 12.37
N PHE A 561 10.45 -10.04 12.36
CA PHE A 561 9.63 -9.77 11.18
C PHE A 561 8.59 -8.68 11.41
N ASN A 562 9.00 -7.53 11.95
CA ASN A 562 8.17 -6.33 12.01
C ASN A 562 8.96 -5.10 11.54
N ASP A 563 8.24 -4.05 11.21
CA ASP A 563 8.75 -2.70 10.91
C ASP A 563 9.72 -2.17 11.98
N LYS A 564 9.39 -2.36 13.27
CA LYS A 564 10.24 -1.99 14.42
C LYS A 564 11.62 -2.60 14.32
N ALA A 565 11.73 -3.89 13.96
CA ALA A 565 13.01 -4.58 13.83
C ALA A 565 13.87 -3.98 12.69
N ILE A 566 13.25 -3.57 11.59
CA ILE A 566 13.95 -2.92 10.47
C ILE A 566 14.50 -1.55 10.90
N PHE A 567 13.69 -0.74 11.59
CA PHE A 567 14.15 0.57 12.07
C PHE A 567 15.20 0.46 13.19
N LYS A 568 15.04 -0.51 14.11
CA LYS A 568 16.06 -0.84 15.11
C LYS A 568 17.38 -1.28 14.45
N ALA A 569 17.31 -2.12 13.42
CA ALA A 569 18.47 -2.53 12.65
C ALA A 569 19.18 -1.34 11.98
N TYR A 570 18.41 -0.39 11.44
CA TYR A 570 18.93 0.83 10.83
C TYR A 570 19.64 1.75 11.82
N LEU A 571 19.02 2.02 12.98
CA LEU A 571 19.65 2.84 14.03
C LEU A 571 20.90 2.17 14.62
N LEU A 572 20.86 0.85 14.80
CA LEU A 572 22.02 0.08 15.25
C LEU A 572 23.16 0.17 14.22
N TYR A 573 22.84 0.09 12.93
CA TYR A 573 23.82 0.31 11.86
C TYR A 573 24.48 1.69 11.96
N ASN A 574 23.71 2.77 12.11
CA ASN A 574 24.27 4.11 12.22
C ASN A 574 25.16 4.25 13.46
N SER A 575 24.76 3.67 14.59
CA SER A 575 25.55 3.68 15.83
C SER A 575 26.88 2.92 15.69
N LEU A 576 26.86 1.77 15.00
CA LEU A 576 28.05 0.96 14.75
C LEU A 576 28.96 1.51 13.65
N LYS A 577 28.40 2.26 12.69
CA LYS A 577 29.19 2.94 11.66
C LYS A 577 30.07 4.05 12.26
N TYR A 578 29.55 4.75 13.27
CA TYR A 578 30.22 5.85 13.96
C TYR A 578 30.53 5.48 15.43
N LEU A 579 31.20 4.35 15.65
CA LEU A 579 31.50 3.80 16.98
C LEU A 579 32.15 4.80 17.95
N GLU A 580 33.06 5.65 17.46
CA GLU A 580 33.76 6.66 18.28
C GLU A 580 32.88 7.86 18.66
N GLU A 581 31.72 8.02 18.01
CA GLU A 581 30.78 9.12 18.19
C GLU A 581 29.42 8.64 18.73
N GLY A 582 29.35 7.45 19.34
CA GLY A 582 28.08 6.81 19.73
C GLY A 582 27.15 7.67 20.58
N ASP A 583 27.68 8.40 21.57
CA ASP A 583 26.90 9.31 22.42
C ASP A 583 26.33 10.49 21.62
N HIS A 584 27.08 10.98 20.65
CA HIS A 584 26.63 12.04 19.74
C HIS A 584 25.52 11.54 18.82
N VAL A 585 25.65 10.33 18.26
CA VAL A 585 24.59 9.70 17.45
C VAL A 585 23.31 9.53 18.26
N SER A 586 23.38 9.06 19.51
CA SER A 586 22.22 8.93 20.38
C SER A 586 21.54 10.28 20.67
N THR A 587 22.33 11.33 20.85
CA THR A 587 21.82 12.70 21.05
C THR A 587 21.10 13.18 19.79
N MET A 588 21.69 12.97 18.61
CA MET A 588 21.08 13.36 17.33
C MET A 588 19.79 12.59 17.05
N VAL A 589 19.72 11.30 17.36
CA VAL A 589 18.48 10.49 17.26
C VAL A 589 17.39 11.06 18.16
N SER A 590 17.72 11.49 19.38
CA SER A 590 16.77 12.10 20.32
C SER A 590 16.23 13.44 19.79
N SER A 591 17.10 14.30 19.24
CA SER A 591 16.71 15.57 18.62
C SER A 591 15.86 15.35 17.35
N CYS A 592 16.21 14.36 16.51
CA CYS A 592 15.37 13.95 15.40
C CYS A 592 14.00 13.42 15.86
N GLY A 593 13.96 12.70 16.98
CA GLY A 593 12.71 12.23 17.59
C GLY A 593 11.82 13.38 18.08
N GLU A 594 12.41 14.46 18.58
CA GLU A 594 11.68 15.68 18.95
C GLU A 594 11.08 16.39 17.73
N LEU A 595 11.85 16.52 16.64
CA LEU A 595 11.36 17.04 15.36
C LEU A 595 10.22 16.17 14.81
N ALA A 596 10.38 14.85 14.86
CA ALA A 596 9.40 13.88 14.39
C ALA A 596 8.09 13.96 15.18
N LEU A 597 8.17 14.05 16.51
CA LEU A 597 7.02 14.15 17.40
C LEU A 597 6.24 15.45 17.16
N LYS A 598 6.93 16.59 17.08
CA LYS A 598 6.30 17.87 16.73
C LYS A 598 5.66 17.84 15.34
N GLY A 599 6.36 17.28 14.36
CA GLY A 599 5.86 17.14 12.99
C GLY A 599 4.60 16.28 12.91
N LEU A 600 4.50 15.21 13.71
CA LEU A 600 3.32 14.34 13.69
C LEU A 600 2.07 15.03 14.23
N PHE A 601 2.17 15.79 15.32
CA PHE A 601 1.03 16.52 15.91
C PHE A 601 0.68 17.82 15.15
N LYS A 602 1.61 18.36 14.36
CA LYS A 602 1.39 19.47 13.42
C LYS A 602 1.56 18.95 11.99
N PRO A 603 0.71 18.02 11.53
CA PRO A 603 0.95 17.05 10.45
C PRO A 603 1.88 17.56 9.34
N CYS A 604 3.18 17.40 9.56
CA CYS A 604 4.25 17.98 8.77
C CYS A 604 5.33 16.92 8.57
N PHE A 605 5.61 16.65 7.30
CA PHE A 605 6.64 15.73 6.83
C PHE A 605 7.77 16.45 6.06
N ASP A 606 7.55 17.72 5.73
CA ASP A 606 8.46 18.61 5.00
C ASP A 606 8.98 19.69 5.94
N PHE A 607 10.22 19.54 6.42
CA PHE A 607 10.84 20.44 7.39
C PHE A 607 11.74 21.47 6.70
N ARG A 608 11.71 22.70 7.19
CA ARG A 608 12.63 23.79 6.79
C ARG A 608 13.75 23.93 7.80
N GLU A 609 14.78 24.66 7.41
CA GLU A 609 15.93 24.95 8.28
C GLU A 609 15.53 25.65 9.58
N GLU A 610 14.45 26.45 9.56
CA GLU A 610 13.83 27.07 10.73
C GLU A 610 13.29 26.01 11.72
N ASP A 611 12.58 24.99 11.23
CA ASP A 611 12.03 23.91 12.07
C ASP A 611 13.15 23.09 12.74
N LEU A 612 14.27 22.91 12.04
CA LEU A 612 15.46 22.24 12.58
C LEU A 612 16.10 23.08 13.70
N PHE A 613 16.22 24.39 13.49
CA PHE A 613 16.78 25.32 14.47
C PHE A 613 15.93 25.39 15.76
N GLU A 614 14.60 25.34 15.66
CA GLU A 614 13.70 25.31 16.82
C GLU A 614 13.93 24.10 17.75
N VAL A 615 14.45 23.00 17.22
CA VAL A 615 14.77 21.78 17.97
C VAL A 615 16.27 21.69 18.32
N GLY A 616 17.07 22.67 17.90
CA GLY A 616 18.52 22.69 18.11
C GLY A 616 19.26 21.63 17.28
N LEU A 617 18.72 21.28 16.11
CA LEU A 617 19.23 20.20 15.26
C LEU A 617 20.12 20.76 14.15
N ASP A 618 21.36 20.28 14.07
CA ASP A 618 22.25 20.56 12.94
C ASP A 618 21.83 19.70 11.74
N GLY A 619 21.32 20.35 10.70
CA GLY A 619 20.82 19.70 9.49
C GLY A 619 21.91 19.00 8.68
N ASP A 620 23.13 19.54 8.63
CA ASP A 620 24.23 18.93 7.89
C ASP A 620 24.74 17.68 8.61
N GLU A 621 24.74 17.71 9.95
CA GLU A 621 25.11 16.57 10.78
C GLU A 621 24.05 15.45 10.71
N ALA A 622 22.76 15.78 10.75
CA ALA A 622 21.69 14.79 10.56
C ALA A 622 21.70 14.14 9.17
N LEU A 623 22.15 14.87 8.13
CA LEU A 623 22.39 14.32 6.79
C LEU A 623 23.64 13.43 6.73
N ARG A 624 24.69 13.77 7.49
CA ARG A 624 25.90 12.94 7.60
C ARG A 624 25.58 11.58 8.22
N LEU A 625 24.81 11.60 9.32
CA LEU A 625 24.36 10.40 10.04
C LEU A 625 23.24 9.63 9.34
N GLY A 626 22.62 10.19 8.30
CA GLY A 626 21.55 9.53 7.53
C GLY A 626 20.21 9.44 8.26
N LEU A 627 19.98 10.34 9.22
CA LEU A 627 18.70 10.44 9.94
C LEU A 627 17.65 11.25 9.14
N LEU A 628 18.13 12.20 8.33
CA LEU A 628 17.33 13.02 7.43
C LEU A 628 17.88 12.97 5.99
N SER A 629 17.03 13.33 5.03
CA SER A 629 17.33 13.56 3.62
C SER A 629 17.03 15.02 3.27
N LYS A 630 17.81 15.61 2.35
CA LYS A 630 17.66 17.02 1.91
C LYS A 630 17.39 17.07 0.41
N PHE A 631 16.34 17.78 0.04
CA PHE A 631 15.92 17.93 -1.36
C PHE A 631 16.12 19.39 -1.81
N THR A 632 16.97 19.59 -2.81
CA THR A 632 17.39 20.93 -3.30
C THR A 632 17.11 21.17 -4.78
N ALA A 633 16.97 20.11 -5.59
CA ALA A 633 17.11 20.20 -7.05
C ALA A 633 15.93 20.87 -7.80
N GLN A 634 14.77 21.07 -7.17
CA GLN A 634 13.56 21.62 -7.81
C GLN A 634 12.89 22.76 -7.03
N ARG A 635 13.41 23.11 -5.85
CA ARG A 635 12.78 24.07 -4.93
C ARG A 635 13.69 25.26 -4.68
N LEU A 636 13.12 26.46 -4.56
CA LEU A 636 13.84 27.69 -4.22
C LEU A 636 14.49 27.62 -2.82
N GLN A 637 13.91 26.82 -1.92
CA GLN A 637 14.40 26.58 -0.56
C GLN A 637 14.59 25.07 -0.33
N PRO A 638 15.64 24.66 0.42
CA PRO A 638 15.86 23.27 0.77
C PRO A 638 14.76 22.76 1.71
N VAL A 639 14.34 21.51 1.50
CA VAL A 639 13.41 20.82 2.41
C VAL A 639 14.08 19.55 2.94
N TYR A 640 13.95 19.35 4.24
CA TYR A 640 14.43 18.20 4.98
C TYR A 640 13.26 17.23 5.22
N GLN A 641 13.49 15.94 5.02
CA GLN A 641 12.48 14.90 5.21
C GLN A 641 13.12 13.67 5.84
N PHE A 642 12.34 12.90 6.61
CA PHE A 642 12.72 11.53 6.94
C PHE A 642 12.64 10.65 5.69
N PHE A 643 13.42 9.57 5.62
CA PHE A 643 13.41 8.69 4.44
C PHE A 643 12.06 7.97 4.23
N HIS A 644 11.22 7.89 5.28
CA HIS A 644 9.86 7.35 5.21
C HIS A 644 8.99 7.91 6.34
N PRO A 645 7.67 8.15 6.13
CA PRO A 645 6.73 8.56 7.17
C PRO A 645 6.73 7.64 8.40
N SER A 646 6.69 6.31 8.21
CA SER A 646 6.75 5.36 9.33
C SER A 646 8.06 5.41 10.13
N PHE A 647 9.16 5.87 9.54
CA PHE A 647 10.40 6.10 10.30
C PHE A 647 10.29 7.36 11.17
N GLN A 648 9.60 8.40 10.68
CA GLN A 648 9.24 9.57 11.49
C GLN A 648 8.36 9.14 12.67
N GLU A 649 7.30 8.36 12.42
CA GLU A 649 6.43 7.84 13.49
C GLU A 649 7.20 6.98 14.50
N PHE A 650 8.14 6.16 14.03
CA PHE A 650 8.99 5.35 14.89
C PHE A 650 9.86 6.20 15.82
N LEU A 651 10.54 7.23 15.28
CA LEU A 651 11.34 8.15 16.08
C LEU A 651 10.48 9.01 17.03
N ALA A 652 9.29 9.44 16.58
CA ALA A 652 8.31 10.13 17.41
C ALA A 652 7.85 9.25 18.59
N GLY A 653 7.57 7.97 18.33
CA GLY A 653 7.19 7.01 19.36
C GLY A 653 8.31 6.77 20.36
N GLN A 654 9.54 6.58 19.88
CA GLN A 654 10.71 6.47 20.75
C GLN A 654 10.85 7.72 21.65
N ARG A 655 10.77 8.92 21.08
CA ARG A 655 10.85 10.17 21.83
C ARG A 655 9.72 10.31 22.86
N MET A 656 8.49 9.95 22.49
CA MET A 656 7.36 9.97 23.41
C MET A 656 7.58 9.01 24.59
N SER A 657 8.15 7.83 24.34
CA SER A 657 8.52 6.88 25.39
C SER A 657 9.59 7.45 26.33
N GLU A 658 10.62 8.10 25.80
CA GLU A 658 11.67 8.77 26.58
C GLU A 658 11.10 9.87 27.48
N LEU A 659 10.22 10.73 26.95
CA LEU A 659 9.57 11.80 27.72
C LEU A 659 8.69 11.23 28.85
N LEU A 660 7.88 10.21 28.57
CA LEU A 660 7.00 9.59 29.57
C LEU A 660 7.75 8.74 30.60
N ALA A 661 8.92 8.22 30.26
CA ALA A 661 9.78 7.46 31.16
C ALA A 661 10.76 8.33 31.97
N SER A 662 10.92 9.60 31.58
CA SER A 662 11.82 10.57 32.22
C SER A 662 11.48 10.76 33.70
N ASP A 663 12.53 10.80 34.53
CA ASP A 663 12.42 11.19 35.94
C ASP A 663 12.44 12.73 36.12
N VAL A 664 12.75 13.49 35.05
CA VAL A 664 12.63 14.97 35.01
C VAL A 664 11.18 15.36 34.76
N GLU A 665 10.60 16.15 35.69
CA GLU A 665 9.18 16.52 35.72
C GLU A 665 8.73 17.29 34.46
N GLU A 666 9.51 18.28 33.99
CA GLU A 666 9.19 19.05 32.77
C GLU A 666 9.06 18.15 31.53
N ASN A 667 9.97 17.17 31.36
CA ASN A 667 9.90 16.23 30.25
C ASN A 667 8.69 15.30 30.37
N LEU A 668 8.36 14.88 31.60
CA LEU A 668 7.19 14.05 31.87
C LEU A 668 5.89 14.79 31.56
N GLU A 669 5.76 16.05 31.98
CA GLU A 669 4.61 16.91 31.68
C GLU A 669 4.42 17.08 30.17
N ARG A 670 5.50 17.30 29.42
CA ARG A 670 5.47 17.36 27.96
C ARG A 670 5.02 16.05 27.32
N GLY A 671 5.52 14.91 27.81
CA GLY A 671 5.08 13.59 27.36
C GLY A 671 3.58 13.36 27.61
N LEU A 672 3.09 13.75 28.79
CA LEU A 672 1.68 13.66 29.16
C LEU A 672 0.81 14.60 28.30
N TYR A 673 1.30 15.80 27.99
CA TYR A 673 0.62 16.75 27.11
C TYR A 673 0.36 16.15 25.71
N TYR A 674 1.35 15.49 25.10
CA TYR A 674 1.15 14.79 23.83
C TYR A 674 0.18 13.61 23.95
N LEU A 675 0.27 12.83 25.03
CA LEU A 675 -0.62 11.69 25.26
C LEU A 675 -2.09 12.15 25.42
N GLN A 676 -2.32 13.26 26.12
CA GLN A 676 -3.66 13.84 26.33
C GLN A 676 -4.30 14.35 25.04
N GLN A 677 -3.53 14.75 24.02
CA GLN A 677 -4.06 15.12 22.71
C GLN A 677 -4.65 13.91 21.95
N ILE A 678 -4.27 12.69 22.32
CA ILE A 678 -4.85 11.44 21.82
C ILE A 678 -6.09 11.11 22.67
N ASN A 679 -7.15 11.89 22.48
CA ASN A 679 -8.34 11.89 23.33
C ASN A 679 -9.56 11.14 22.75
N THR A 680 -9.47 10.61 21.53
CA THR A 680 -10.58 9.86 20.90
C THR A 680 -10.17 8.46 20.47
N LEU A 681 -11.12 7.52 20.48
CA LEU A 681 -10.88 6.13 20.06
C LEU A 681 -10.58 6.03 18.56
N ARG A 682 -11.09 7.00 17.77
CA ARG A 682 -10.74 7.22 16.36
C ARG A 682 -9.24 7.54 16.20
N LYS A 683 -8.70 8.46 17.01
CA LYS A 683 -7.27 8.80 17.03
C LYS A 683 -6.38 7.63 17.42
N VAL A 684 -6.81 6.82 18.39
CA VAL A 684 -6.08 5.61 18.83
C VAL A 684 -6.06 4.52 17.74
N SER A 685 -7.18 4.34 17.03
CA SER A 685 -7.35 3.24 16.07
C SER A 685 -6.94 3.62 14.65
N GLY A 686 -6.77 4.92 14.38
CA GLY A 686 -6.34 5.48 13.11
C GLY A 686 -5.07 6.30 13.27
N THR A 687 -5.21 7.62 13.32
CA THR A 687 -4.15 8.63 13.18
C THR A 687 -2.87 8.37 13.98
N TYR A 688 -2.97 7.92 15.24
CA TYR A 688 -1.83 7.73 16.14
C TYR A 688 -1.58 6.26 16.50
N HIS A 689 -2.18 5.32 15.76
CA HIS A 689 -2.07 3.88 16.02
C HIS A 689 -0.60 3.42 16.07
N PHE A 690 0.17 3.74 15.02
CA PHE A 690 1.58 3.36 14.92
C PHE A 690 2.46 4.10 15.92
N LEU A 691 2.20 5.39 16.19
CA LEU A 691 2.89 6.15 17.24
C LEU A 691 2.81 5.43 18.60
N LEU A 692 1.61 5.03 19.00
CA LEU A 692 1.38 4.34 20.29
C LEU A 692 2.07 2.98 20.33
N GLN A 693 2.00 2.21 19.23
CA GLN A 693 2.72 0.95 19.11
C GLN A 693 4.25 1.14 19.19
N TYR A 694 4.78 2.20 18.57
CA TYR A 694 6.21 2.50 18.56
C TYR A 694 6.69 3.01 19.92
N ALA A 695 5.89 3.81 20.62
CA ALA A 695 6.18 4.26 22.00
C ALA A 695 6.29 3.10 22.99
N CYS A 696 5.65 1.96 22.69
CA CYS A 696 5.72 0.72 23.46
C CYS A 696 6.78 -0.27 22.92
N SER A 697 7.76 0.17 22.12
CA SER A 697 8.76 -0.73 21.52
C SER A 697 9.91 -1.13 22.43
N TYR A 698 10.05 -0.48 23.58
CA TYR A 698 11.14 -0.69 24.54
C TYR A 698 10.56 -0.87 25.95
N PRO A 699 11.21 -1.68 26.82
CA PRO A 699 10.82 -1.77 28.21
C PRO A 699 11.01 -0.42 28.89
N SER A 700 9.94 0.24 29.32
CA SER A 700 10.01 1.55 29.98
C SER A 700 8.84 1.78 30.93
N LYS A 701 9.01 2.74 31.86
CA LYS A 701 7.94 3.24 32.75
C LYS A 701 6.81 3.94 31.97
N ALA A 702 6.99 4.19 30.66
CA ALA A 702 5.98 4.81 29.82
C ALA A 702 4.85 3.85 29.44
N VAL A 703 5.14 2.56 29.23
CA VAL A 703 4.16 1.58 28.72
C VAL A 703 2.92 1.47 29.63
N PRO A 704 3.06 1.33 30.96
CA PRO A 704 1.88 1.31 31.85
C PRO A 704 1.09 2.63 31.83
N LYS A 705 1.76 3.78 31.68
CA LYS A 705 1.11 5.10 31.59
C LYS A 705 0.27 5.22 30.33
N ILE A 706 0.80 4.75 29.19
CA ILE A 706 0.09 4.71 27.90
C ILE A 706 -1.13 3.79 28.00
N ILE A 707 -0.96 2.56 28.50
CA ILE A 707 -2.08 1.61 28.66
C ILE A 707 -3.17 2.17 29.58
N ASN A 708 -2.78 2.80 30.69
CA ASN A 708 -3.74 3.42 31.61
C ASN A 708 -4.53 4.56 30.94
N HIS A 709 -3.87 5.41 30.15
CA HIS A 709 -4.55 6.44 29.35
C HIS A 709 -5.56 5.81 28.38
N LEU A 710 -5.14 4.79 27.62
CA LEU A 710 -6.00 4.09 26.67
C LEU A 710 -7.24 3.50 27.33
N PHE A 711 -7.11 2.89 28.51
CA PHE A 711 -8.25 2.35 29.24
C PHE A 711 -9.16 3.43 29.83
N ASN A 712 -8.61 4.56 30.29
CA ASN A 712 -9.42 5.68 30.78
C ASN A 712 -10.25 6.35 29.68
N LEU A 713 -9.79 6.34 28.42
CA LEU A 713 -10.54 6.90 27.29
C LEU A 713 -11.92 6.25 27.12
N ILE A 714 -12.06 4.94 27.35
CA ILE A 714 -13.34 4.24 27.15
C ILE A 714 -14.44 4.72 28.09
N HIS A 715 -14.06 5.35 29.21
CA HIS A 715 -14.99 5.87 30.21
C HIS A 715 -15.40 7.32 29.92
N SER A 716 -14.72 8.01 28.99
CA SER A 716 -15.07 9.36 28.57
C SER A 716 -16.10 9.34 27.45
N LYS A 717 -17.19 10.11 27.60
CA LYS A 717 -18.18 10.29 26.53
C LYS A 717 -17.58 11.00 25.31
N GLU A 718 -16.66 11.93 25.54
CA GLU A 718 -15.95 12.69 24.51
C GLU A 718 -15.06 11.80 23.63
N ALA A 719 -14.64 10.62 24.12
CA ALA A 719 -13.76 9.73 23.37
C ALA A 719 -14.42 9.08 22.14
N PHE A 720 -15.76 9.09 22.09
CA PHE A 720 -16.56 8.61 20.96
C PHE A 720 -16.94 9.73 19.98
N GLU A 721 -16.61 10.99 20.27
CA GLU A 721 -16.91 12.12 19.39
C GLU A 721 -15.98 12.13 18.17
N SER A 722 -16.57 12.22 16.97
CA SER A 722 -15.84 12.27 15.70
C SER A 722 -15.43 13.71 15.37
N HIS A 723 -14.42 14.24 16.06
CA HIS A 723 -13.78 15.46 15.60
C HIS A 723 -12.98 15.15 14.33
N SER A 724 -13.56 15.40 13.13
CA SER A 724 -12.76 15.40 11.89
C SER A 724 -11.64 16.44 12.00
N GLU A 725 -10.42 15.94 12.15
CA GLU A 725 -9.19 16.66 11.82
C GLU A 725 -8.84 16.31 10.36
N ASN A 726 -7.99 17.11 9.71
CA ASN A 726 -7.47 16.75 8.39
C ASN A 726 -6.61 15.49 8.53
N ASP A 727 -7.12 14.35 8.07
CA ASP A 727 -6.44 13.05 8.17
C ASP A 727 -5.33 12.87 7.12
N GLU A 728 -4.45 13.87 6.95
CA GLU A 728 -3.28 13.74 6.07
C GLU A 728 -2.40 12.56 6.48
N LEU A 729 -2.31 12.27 7.78
CA LEU A 729 -1.60 11.12 8.35
C LEU A 729 -2.16 9.77 7.88
N LEU A 730 -3.48 9.66 7.66
CA LEU A 730 -4.10 8.39 7.21
C LEU A 730 -3.79 8.08 5.74
N GLN A 731 -3.37 9.06 4.93
CA GLN A 731 -3.01 8.81 3.53
C GLN A 731 -1.80 7.87 3.41
N HIS A 732 -0.93 7.84 4.42
CA HIS A 732 0.22 6.95 4.47
C HIS A 732 -0.12 5.54 4.94
N HIS A 733 -1.34 5.33 5.46
CA HIS A 733 -1.82 4.08 6.06
C HIS A 733 -3.22 3.71 5.55
N PRO A 734 -3.36 3.27 4.28
CA PRO A 734 -4.66 2.94 3.69
C PRO A 734 -5.39 1.83 4.45
N GLU A 735 -4.66 0.93 5.12
CA GLU A 735 -5.24 -0.08 6.00
C GLU A 735 -6.00 0.53 7.19
N LEU A 736 -5.50 1.63 7.75
CA LEU A 736 -6.17 2.33 8.86
C LEU A 736 -7.33 3.19 8.36
N GLN A 737 -7.25 3.71 7.13
CA GLN A 737 -8.35 4.44 6.52
C GLN A 737 -9.62 3.57 6.42
N MET A 738 -9.47 2.30 6.01
CA MET A 738 -10.59 1.36 5.99
C MET A 738 -11.16 1.10 7.39
N VAL A 739 -10.29 0.98 8.40
CA VAL A 739 -10.70 0.77 9.80
C VAL A 739 -11.46 1.98 10.34
N VAL A 740 -10.97 3.19 10.10
CA VAL A 740 -11.62 4.44 10.52
C VAL A 740 -12.99 4.60 9.83
N GLN A 741 -13.09 4.31 8.54
CA GLN A 741 -14.37 4.32 7.82
C GLN A 741 -15.36 3.28 8.37
N ALA A 742 -14.88 2.09 8.73
CA ALA A 742 -15.71 1.06 9.35
C ALA A 742 -16.21 1.51 10.74
N ILE A 743 -15.34 2.16 11.53
CA ILE A 743 -15.68 2.74 12.84
C ILE A 743 -16.76 3.82 12.71
N ASP A 744 -16.62 4.75 11.75
CA ASP A 744 -17.58 5.84 11.52
C ASP A 744 -18.98 5.31 11.12
N GLY A 745 -19.07 4.06 10.64
CA GLY A 745 -20.30 3.38 10.27
C GLY A 745 -20.99 2.60 11.39
N LEU A 746 -20.38 2.43 12.57
CA LEU A 746 -20.94 1.64 13.67
C LEU A 746 -21.99 2.43 14.48
N GLU A 747 -23.10 1.79 14.83
CA GLU A 747 -24.08 2.33 15.78
C GLU A 747 -23.51 2.36 17.21
N SER A 748 -23.94 3.32 18.05
CA SER A 748 -23.32 3.59 19.35
C SER A 748 -23.28 2.40 20.31
N GLU A 749 -24.25 1.49 20.22
CA GLU A 749 -24.35 0.30 21.08
C GLU A 749 -23.30 -0.77 20.76
N PHE A 750 -22.91 -0.91 19.49
CA PHE A 750 -21.88 -1.85 19.04
C PHE A 750 -20.45 -1.33 19.22
N CYS A 751 -20.28 0.00 19.32
CA CYS A 751 -18.99 0.65 19.47
C CYS A 751 -18.26 0.25 20.76
N LEU A 752 -18.93 0.23 21.91
CA LEU A 752 -18.27 0.02 23.21
C LEU A 752 -17.62 -1.38 23.30
N SER A 753 -18.34 -2.41 22.85
CA SER A 753 -17.84 -3.79 22.83
C SER A 753 -16.64 -3.94 21.90
N PHE A 754 -16.74 -3.36 20.69
CA PHE A 754 -15.67 -3.36 19.70
C PHE A 754 -14.39 -2.70 20.24
N PHE A 755 -14.51 -1.49 20.80
CA PHE A 755 -13.35 -0.75 21.31
C PHE A 755 -12.75 -1.36 22.57
N THR A 756 -13.58 -1.94 23.46
CA THR A 756 -13.06 -2.69 24.62
C THR A 756 -12.11 -3.80 24.17
N ARG A 757 -12.54 -4.57 23.16
CA ARG A 757 -11.73 -5.65 22.57
C ARG A 757 -10.48 -5.10 21.90
N LEU A 758 -10.59 -4.03 21.11
CA LEU A 758 -9.45 -3.44 20.41
C LEU A 758 -8.38 -2.90 21.37
N LEU A 759 -8.78 -2.13 22.38
CA LEU A 759 -7.87 -1.56 23.37
C LEU A 759 -7.18 -2.64 24.19
N LEU A 760 -7.90 -3.68 24.60
CA LEU A 760 -7.32 -4.82 25.31
C LEU A 760 -6.26 -5.52 24.47
N ASN A 761 -6.51 -5.69 23.17
CA ASN A 761 -5.54 -6.30 22.26
C ASN A 761 -4.29 -5.44 22.10
N ILE A 762 -4.45 -4.12 21.92
CA ILE A 762 -3.33 -3.17 21.84
C ILE A 762 -2.51 -3.20 23.13
N ALA A 763 -3.17 -3.13 24.29
CA ALA A 763 -2.51 -3.11 25.59
C ALA A 763 -1.72 -4.40 25.87
N ILE A 764 -2.31 -5.58 25.63
CA ILE A 764 -1.63 -6.86 25.84
C ILE A 764 -0.47 -7.00 24.84
N SER A 765 -0.66 -6.68 23.56
CA SER A 765 0.43 -6.73 22.58
C SER A 765 1.58 -5.82 22.97
N ALA A 766 1.29 -4.57 23.37
CA ALA A 766 2.28 -3.61 23.84
C ALA A 766 3.04 -4.12 25.07
N ALA A 767 2.36 -4.73 26.04
CA ALA A 767 2.98 -5.25 27.26
C ALA A 767 3.93 -6.42 26.98
N TYR A 768 3.55 -7.36 26.10
CA TYR A 768 4.40 -8.49 25.70
C TYR A 768 5.57 -8.06 24.81
N GLU A 769 5.34 -7.16 23.86
CA GLU A 769 6.39 -6.69 22.95
C GLU A 769 7.47 -5.87 23.67
N SER A 770 7.10 -5.16 24.73
CA SER A 770 8.02 -4.38 25.56
C SER A 770 8.61 -5.17 26.74
N ASP A 771 8.25 -6.44 26.93
CA ASP A 771 8.64 -7.24 28.10
C ASP A 771 8.27 -6.57 29.44
N THR A 772 7.12 -5.89 29.48
CA THR A 772 6.61 -5.16 30.66
C THR A 772 5.33 -5.76 31.25
N VAL A 773 4.96 -6.98 30.83
CA VAL A 773 3.70 -7.65 31.22
C VAL A 773 3.47 -7.63 32.73
N ALA A 774 4.49 -7.89 33.54
CA ALA A 774 4.38 -7.86 35.00
C ALA A 774 4.01 -6.48 35.57
N MET A 775 4.49 -5.39 34.96
CA MET A 775 4.15 -4.02 35.36
C MET A 775 2.74 -3.62 34.88
N CYS A 776 2.30 -4.14 33.75
CA CYS A 776 1.00 -3.83 33.15
C CYS A 776 -0.15 -4.70 33.67
N ALA A 777 0.15 -5.89 34.19
CA ALA A 777 -0.85 -6.87 34.65
C ALA A 777 -1.89 -6.27 35.63
N PRO A 778 -1.53 -5.47 36.66
CA PRO A 778 -2.51 -4.86 37.56
C PRO A 778 -3.52 -3.95 36.84
N VAL A 779 -3.05 -3.13 35.90
CA VAL A 779 -3.87 -2.22 35.10
C VAL A 779 -4.80 -3.01 34.17
N ILE A 780 -4.31 -4.11 33.61
CA ILE A 780 -5.12 -5.02 32.77
C ILE A 780 -6.18 -5.72 33.62
N PHE A 781 -5.85 -6.19 34.82
CA PHE A 781 -6.83 -6.84 35.72
C PHE A 781 -7.96 -5.88 36.11
N GLU A 782 -7.64 -4.62 36.39
CA GLU A 782 -8.64 -3.60 36.69
C GLU A 782 -9.57 -3.37 35.49
N PHE A 783 -9.01 -3.28 34.28
CA PHE A 783 -9.80 -3.10 33.06
C PHE A 783 -10.69 -4.29 32.71
N LEU A 784 -10.22 -5.53 32.97
CA LEU A 784 -11.00 -6.75 32.74
C LEU A 784 -12.22 -6.85 33.67
N ARG A 785 -12.19 -6.18 34.82
CA ARG A 785 -13.24 -6.29 35.83
C ARG A 785 -14.60 -5.86 35.27
N GLY A 786 -15.55 -6.79 35.28
CA GLY A 786 -16.93 -6.52 34.83
C GLY A 786 -17.12 -6.46 33.31
N LYS A 787 -16.09 -6.78 32.50
CA LYS A 787 -16.17 -6.79 31.03
C LYS A 787 -16.51 -8.18 30.47
N THR A 788 -16.95 -8.21 29.21
CA THR A 788 -17.19 -9.43 28.44
C THR A 788 -16.03 -9.71 27.49
N ILE A 789 -15.53 -10.94 27.48
CA ILE A 789 -14.32 -11.34 26.74
C ILE A 789 -14.64 -12.41 25.68
N PHE A 790 -14.29 -12.16 24.42
CA PHE A 790 -14.50 -13.08 23.30
C PHE A 790 -13.27 -14.00 23.10
N LEU A 791 -13.47 -15.31 23.18
CA LEU A 791 -12.34 -16.28 23.26
C LEU A 791 -11.74 -16.73 21.92
N LEU A 792 -12.51 -16.71 20.84
CA LEU A 792 -12.10 -17.28 19.54
C LEU A 792 -11.31 -16.31 18.65
N GLU A 793 -11.26 -15.02 19.02
CA GLU A 793 -10.79 -13.97 18.11
C GLU A 793 -9.39 -13.46 18.43
N ASN A 794 -8.89 -13.69 19.66
CA ASN A 794 -7.64 -13.08 20.09
C ASN A 794 -6.67 -14.07 20.74
N GLN A 795 -5.50 -14.26 20.13
CA GLN A 795 -4.46 -15.14 20.69
C GLN A 795 -3.68 -14.48 21.83
N SER A 796 -3.50 -13.16 21.80
CA SER A 796 -2.72 -12.42 22.79
C SER A 796 -3.37 -12.49 24.17
N ILE A 797 -4.70 -12.37 24.24
CA ILE A 797 -5.43 -12.56 25.49
C ILE A 797 -5.33 -14.00 25.99
N LEU A 798 -5.39 -15.01 25.12
CA LEU A 798 -5.21 -16.40 25.53
C LEU A 798 -3.82 -16.64 26.13
N ASN A 799 -2.77 -16.01 25.58
CA ASN A 799 -1.44 -16.07 26.17
C ASN A 799 -1.40 -15.37 27.55
N PHE A 800 -2.04 -14.21 27.68
CA PHE A 800 -2.15 -13.51 28.96
C PHE A 800 -2.89 -14.32 30.03
N LEU A 801 -4.01 -14.96 29.66
CA LEU A 801 -4.75 -15.87 30.54
C LEU A 801 -3.94 -17.12 30.92
N CYS A 802 -3.07 -17.62 30.02
CA CYS A 802 -2.14 -18.71 30.35
C CYS A 802 -1.11 -18.30 31.39
N ASP A 803 -0.52 -17.12 31.24
CA ASP A 803 0.55 -16.62 32.11
C ASP A 803 0.02 -16.14 33.47
N TYR A 804 -1.21 -15.62 33.52
CA TYR A 804 -1.89 -15.15 34.73
C TYR A 804 -3.27 -15.81 34.91
N PRO A 805 -3.36 -17.08 35.33
CA PRO A 805 -4.63 -17.80 35.45
C PRO A 805 -5.66 -17.16 36.42
N GLU A 806 -5.20 -16.39 37.40
CA GLU A 806 -6.05 -15.61 38.31
C GLU A 806 -6.92 -14.58 37.58
N SER A 807 -6.49 -14.12 36.40
CA SER A 807 -7.21 -13.16 35.57
C SER A 807 -8.58 -13.66 35.09
N LEU A 808 -8.80 -14.99 35.10
CA LEU A 808 -10.06 -15.63 34.70
C LEU A 808 -11.27 -15.22 35.56
N SER A 809 -11.03 -14.76 36.79
CA SER A 809 -12.07 -14.41 37.77
C SER A 809 -12.57 -12.96 37.68
N PHE A 810 -11.87 -12.07 36.96
CA PHE A 810 -12.22 -10.65 36.90
C PHE A 810 -13.31 -10.32 35.87
N PRO A 811 -13.33 -10.93 34.66
CA PRO A 811 -14.39 -10.70 33.68
C PRO A 811 -15.79 -11.06 34.19
N ARG A 812 -16.80 -10.33 33.69
CA ARG A 812 -18.21 -10.65 33.92
C ARG A 812 -18.63 -11.89 33.15
N SER A 813 -18.22 -12.00 31.89
CA SER A 813 -18.54 -13.14 31.05
C SER A 813 -17.45 -13.44 30.04
N PHE A 814 -17.36 -14.70 29.65
CA PHE A 814 -16.62 -15.14 28.48
C PHE A 814 -17.59 -15.60 27.39
N ASP A 815 -17.45 -15.02 26.21
CA ASP A 815 -18.34 -15.26 25.08
C ASP A 815 -17.62 -16.12 24.04
N VAL A 816 -18.27 -17.20 23.62
CA VAL A 816 -17.81 -18.13 22.57
C VAL A 816 -18.84 -18.13 21.46
N ILE A 817 -18.46 -17.64 20.28
CA ILE A 817 -19.35 -17.56 19.12
C ILE A 817 -18.86 -18.51 18.03
N LEU A 818 -19.68 -19.50 17.67
CA LEU A 818 -19.43 -20.40 16.54
C LEU A 818 -20.46 -20.14 15.43
N ASN A 819 -19.97 -19.93 14.21
CA ASN A 819 -20.79 -19.67 13.03
C ASN A 819 -20.62 -20.80 12.00
N GLY A 820 -21.73 -21.30 11.45
CA GLY A 820 -21.74 -22.25 10.34
C GLY A 820 -21.59 -21.58 8.96
N THR A 821 -21.40 -22.38 7.91
CA THR A 821 -21.17 -21.89 6.53
C THR A 821 -22.41 -21.33 5.85
N GLU A 822 -23.60 -21.73 6.29
CA GLU A 822 -24.86 -21.27 5.73
C GLU A 822 -25.41 -20.14 6.59
N ASN A 823 -25.00 -18.91 6.34
CA ASN A 823 -25.79 -17.78 6.81
C ASN A 823 -27.11 -17.79 6.03
N LYS A 824 -28.15 -18.42 6.59
CA LYS A 824 -29.51 -18.40 6.02
C LYS A 824 -30.24 -17.07 6.29
N LEU A 825 -29.53 -15.95 6.33
CA LEU A 825 -30.15 -14.66 6.04
C LEU A 825 -30.32 -14.52 4.51
N LYS A 826 -30.87 -15.55 3.85
CA LYS A 826 -31.50 -15.35 2.55
C LYS A 826 -32.69 -14.44 2.83
N LEU A 827 -32.49 -13.14 2.67
CA LEU A 827 -33.60 -12.23 2.43
C LEU A 827 -34.38 -12.86 1.28
N ASN A 828 -35.58 -13.37 1.57
CA ASN A 828 -36.37 -14.09 0.59
C ASN A 828 -36.95 -13.03 -0.36
N PHE A 829 -36.11 -12.54 -1.28
CA PHE A 829 -36.45 -11.49 -2.21
C PHE A 829 -37.64 -11.87 -3.10
N SER A 830 -37.95 -13.18 -3.21
CA SER A 830 -39.17 -13.67 -3.83
C SER A 830 -40.42 -13.29 -3.04
N ASP A 831 -40.41 -13.41 -1.71
CA ASP A 831 -41.57 -13.11 -0.86
C ASP A 831 -41.82 -11.59 -0.82
N ILE A 832 -40.73 -10.82 -0.70
CA ILE A 832 -40.72 -9.37 -0.87
C ILE A 832 -41.28 -9.01 -2.26
N GLY A 833 -40.73 -9.57 -3.33
CA GLY A 833 -41.20 -9.36 -4.71
C GLY A 833 -42.68 -9.72 -4.91
N THR A 834 -43.20 -10.76 -4.26
CA THR A 834 -44.63 -11.09 -4.31
C THR A 834 -45.51 -10.09 -3.58
N CYS A 835 -45.05 -9.49 -2.47
CA CYS A 835 -45.76 -8.41 -1.78
C CYS A 835 -45.85 -7.14 -2.63
N TYR A 836 -44.79 -6.81 -3.37
CA TYR A 836 -44.73 -5.61 -4.22
C TYR A 836 -45.30 -5.80 -5.63
N SER A 837 -45.48 -7.04 -6.12
CA SER A 837 -46.04 -7.31 -7.46
C SER A 837 -47.49 -6.83 -7.65
N LYS A 838 -48.19 -6.53 -6.56
CA LYS A 838 -49.56 -5.98 -6.55
C LYS A 838 -49.61 -4.46 -6.38
N MET A 839 -48.47 -3.77 -6.26
CA MET A 839 -48.40 -2.34 -5.99
C MET A 839 -48.19 -1.52 -7.28
N GLU A 840 -48.71 -0.29 -7.31
CA GLU A 840 -48.58 0.63 -8.44
C GLU A 840 -47.12 1.10 -8.62
N VAL A 841 -46.68 1.25 -9.88
CA VAL A 841 -45.35 1.77 -10.23
C VAL A 841 -45.37 3.30 -10.13
N PRO A 842 -44.49 3.92 -9.32
CA PRO A 842 -44.44 5.36 -9.21
C PRO A 842 -44.03 6.00 -10.54
N THR A 843 -44.72 7.08 -10.92
CA THR A 843 -44.39 7.89 -12.10
C THR A 843 -43.82 9.21 -11.62
N VAL A 844 -42.61 9.56 -12.08
CA VAL A 844 -41.79 10.63 -11.49
C VAL A 844 -41.06 11.41 -12.57
N ASP A 845 -40.94 12.73 -12.43
CA ASP A 845 -40.13 13.55 -13.33
C ASP A 845 -38.65 13.15 -13.24
N LYS A 846 -37.91 13.28 -14.35
CA LYS A 846 -36.49 12.91 -14.45
C LYS A 846 -35.61 13.52 -13.36
N ASP A 847 -35.89 14.75 -12.95
CA ASP A 847 -35.10 15.50 -11.95
C ASP A 847 -35.15 14.85 -10.55
N TYR A 848 -36.18 14.05 -10.26
CA TYR A 848 -36.34 13.37 -8.97
C TYR A 848 -36.03 11.87 -9.03
N ALA A 849 -35.41 11.39 -10.12
CA ALA A 849 -35.04 9.98 -10.27
C ALA A 849 -34.13 9.48 -9.12
N LEU A 850 -33.31 10.37 -8.56
CA LEU A 850 -32.41 10.08 -7.42
C LEU A 850 -33.16 9.70 -6.13
N ALA A 851 -34.46 10.02 -6.02
CA ALA A 851 -35.29 9.61 -4.88
C ALA A 851 -35.55 8.10 -4.85
N PHE A 852 -35.25 7.37 -5.92
CA PHE A 852 -35.51 5.94 -6.06
C PHE A 852 -34.25 5.17 -6.42
N THR A 853 -34.04 4.06 -5.72
CA THR A 853 -32.98 3.08 -6.00
C THR A 853 -33.62 1.76 -6.37
N HIS A 854 -33.09 1.12 -7.41
CA HIS A 854 -33.65 -0.13 -7.89
C HIS A 854 -33.20 -1.30 -7.02
N PHE A 855 -34.16 -2.12 -6.58
CA PHE A 855 -33.91 -3.20 -5.64
C PHE A 855 -32.96 -4.26 -6.20
N ASN A 856 -32.91 -4.50 -7.52
CA ASN A 856 -31.92 -5.44 -8.09
C ASN A 856 -30.49 -4.92 -7.98
N ASP A 857 -30.27 -3.61 -8.03
CA ASP A 857 -28.91 -3.04 -7.94
C ASP A 857 -28.41 -3.17 -6.50
N MET A 858 -29.27 -2.90 -5.53
CA MET A 858 -28.98 -3.19 -4.13
C MET A 858 -28.85 -4.69 -3.86
N ALA A 859 -29.74 -5.53 -4.39
CA ALA A 859 -29.70 -6.97 -4.18
C ALA A 859 -28.45 -7.59 -4.81
N GLN A 860 -27.99 -7.09 -5.96
CA GLN A 860 -26.71 -7.50 -6.56
C GLN A 860 -25.52 -7.01 -5.72
N GLN A 861 -25.56 -5.79 -5.21
CA GLN A 861 -24.50 -5.27 -4.33
C GLN A 861 -24.43 -6.02 -3.00
N VAL A 862 -25.58 -6.26 -2.37
CA VAL A 862 -25.72 -7.04 -1.14
C VAL A 862 -25.31 -8.48 -1.39
N LYS A 863 -25.74 -9.10 -2.49
CA LYS A 863 -25.38 -10.48 -2.83
C LYS A 863 -23.90 -10.63 -3.16
N LYS A 864 -23.30 -9.68 -3.89
CA LYS A 864 -21.84 -9.66 -4.13
C LYS A 864 -21.07 -9.53 -2.82
N ASN A 865 -21.50 -8.62 -1.95
CA ASN A 865 -20.93 -8.46 -0.62
C ASN A 865 -21.16 -9.70 0.25
N GLU A 866 -22.32 -10.35 0.15
CA GLU A 866 -22.70 -11.57 0.88
C GLU A 866 -21.89 -12.77 0.40
N ASP A 867 -21.66 -12.93 -0.90
CA ASP A 867 -20.80 -13.97 -1.46
C ASP A 867 -19.34 -13.75 -1.01
N ASP A 868 -18.85 -12.51 -1.01
CA ASP A 868 -17.52 -12.16 -0.50
C ASP A 868 -17.42 -12.40 1.02
N ILE A 869 -18.43 -12.01 1.79
CA ILE A 869 -18.53 -12.21 3.24
C ILE A 869 -18.66 -13.70 3.59
N CYS A 870 -19.49 -14.46 2.89
CA CYS A 870 -19.65 -15.91 3.08
C CYS A 870 -18.38 -16.66 2.69
N SER A 871 -17.69 -16.21 1.63
CA SER A 871 -16.35 -16.73 1.31
C SER A 871 -15.38 -16.47 2.46
N PHE A 872 -15.39 -15.27 3.06
CA PHE A 872 -14.58 -14.94 4.23
C PHE A 872 -14.94 -15.76 5.48
N TRP A 873 -16.22 -15.89 5.83
CA TRP A 873 -16.65 -16.71 6.98
C TRP A 873 -16.38 -18.20 6.77
N SER A 874 -16.39 -18.70 5.54
CA SER A 874 -15.98 -20.08 5.24
C SER A 874 -14.50 -20.36 5.56
N LEU A 875 -13.69 -19.30 5.71
CA LEU A 875 -12.26 -19.35 6.04
C LEU A 875 -11.99 -19.23 7.55
N ILE A 876 -13.00 -18.88 8.34
CA ILE A 876 -12.92 -18.78 9.82
C ILE A 876 -13.16 -20.18 10.42
N PRO A 877 -12.46 -20.57 11.50
CA PRO A 877 -12.60 -21.89 12.11
C PRO A 877 -14.06 -22.17 12.50
N GLN A 878 -14.64 -23.21 11.90
CA GLN A 878 -15.98 -23.73 12.24
C GLN A 878 -15.97 -24.61 13.50
N HIS A 879 -14.84 -24.62 14.22
CA HIS A 879 -14.51 -25.53 15.32
C HIS A 879 -13.78 -24.78 16.41
N LEU A 880 -13.95 -25.24 17.64
CA LEU A 880 -13.29 -24.73 18.84
C LEU A 880 -11.88 -25.36 18.93
N PRO A 881 -10.79 -24.62 18.60
CA PRO A 881 -9.45 -25.20 18.50
C PRO A 881 -8.90 -25.60 19.87
N ASP A 882 -8.12 -26.68 19.92
CA ASP A 882 -7.46 -27.13 21.15
C ASP A 882 -6.52 -26.07 21.74
N SER A 883 -5.95 -25.18 20.90
CA SER A 883 -5.09 -24.09 21.33
C SER A 883 -5.81 -23.04 22.19
N VAL A 884 -7.12 -22.86 22.02
CA VAL A 884 -7.96 -21.96 22.83
C VAL A 884 -8.16 -22.53 24.24
N MET A 885 -8.02 -23.84 24.39
CA MET A 885 -8.26 -24.55 25.65
C MET A 885 -7.07 -24.49 26.61
N ALA A 886 -5.87 -24.13 26.12
CA ALA A 886 -4.64 -24.13 26.91
C ALA A 886 -4.75 -23.37 28.27
N PRO A 887 -5.30 -22.13 28.33
CA PRO A 887 -5.42 -21.40 29.59
C PRO A 887 -6.35 -22.12 30.59
N PHE A 888 -7.43 -22.69 30.08
CA PHE A 888 -8.51 -23.30 30.86
C PHE A 888 -8.14 -24.69 31.39
N VAL A 889 -7.31 -25.43 30.65
CA VAL A 889 -6.77 -26.72 31.10
C VAL A 889 -5.74 -26.51 32.21
N LEU A 890 -4.86 -25.50 32.07
CA LEU A 890 -3.85 -25.14 33.07
C LEU A 890 -4.48 -24.57 34.35
N ALA A 891 -5.62 -23.90 34.22
CA ALA A 891 -6.35 -23.29 35.34
C ALA A 891 -7.12 -24.29 36.24
N LYS A 892 -7.12 -25.60 35.95
CA LYS A 892 -7.80 -26.62 36.77
C LYS A 892 -7.41 -26.50 38.25
N GLY A 893 -8.29 -25.86 39.04
CA GLY A 893 -8.16 -25.65 40.48
C GLY A 893 -7.66 -24.27 40.94
N ARG A 894 -7.38 -23.31 40.05
CA ARG A 894 -6.82 -21.98 40.40
C ARG A 894 -7.66 -20.76 40.00
N GLY A 895 -8.73 -20.93 39.23
CA GLY A 895 -9.68 -19.88 38.88
C GLY A 895 -10.97 -20.46 38.28
N LYS A 896 -12.10 -19.82 38.55
CA LYS A 896 -13.41 -20.17 37.95
C LYS A 896 -13.90 -19.02 37.07
N ILE A 897 -14.61 -19.38 36.00
CA ILE A 897 -15.33 -18.43 35.17
C ILE A 897 -16.69 -18.15 35.81
N SER A 898 -17.03 -16.87 35.98
CA SER A 898 -18.31 -16.43 36.52
C SER A 898 -19.48 -16.81 35.60
N VAL A 899 -19.44 -16.34 34.35
CA VAL A 899 -20.45 -16.63 33.31
C VAL A 899 -19.76 -17.00 32.00
N LEU A 900 -20.18 -18.10 31.38
CA LEU A 900 -19.81 -18.46 30.02
C LEU A 900 -21.04 -18.35 29.12
N LYS A 901 -20.98 -17.49 28.12
CA LYS A 901 -22.02 -17.39 27.08
C LYS A 901 -21.55 -18.10 25.82
N PHE A 902 -22.31 -19.08 25.37
CA PHE A 902 -22.05 -19.80 24.14
C PHE A 902 -23.14 -19.49 23.11
N ILE A 903 -22.72 -18.98 21.96
CA ILE A 903 -23.59 -18.62 20.84
C ILE A 903 -23.23 -19.51 19.65
N ALA A 904 -24.19 -20.29 19.16
CA ALA A 904 -24.05 -21.09 17.93
C ALA A 904 -25.06 -20.62 16.88
N ASN A 905 -24.56 -20.25 15.70
CA ASN A 905 -25.37 -19.79 14.58
C ASN A 905 -25.22 -20.75 13.39
N CYS A 906 -26.33 -21.30 12.90
CA CYS A 906 -26.44 -22.10 11.67
C CYS A 906 -25.48 -23.32 11.60
N ILE A 907 -25.24 -23.99 12.72
CA ILE A 907 -24.34 -25.16 12.77
C ILE A 907 -25.15 -26.42 12.48
N ASN A 908 -24.76 -27.21 11.48
CA ASN A 908 -25.47 -28.45 11.14
C ASN A 908 -25.19 -29.58 12.15
N SER A 909 -23.96 -29.70 12.64
CA SER A 909 -23.55 -30.71 13.62
C SER A 909 -22.25 -30.30 14.32
N PHE A 910 -22.17 -30.45 15.65
CA PHE A 910 -20.93 -30.27 16.40
C PHE A 910 -20.00 -31.47 16.23
N LYS A 911 -18.69 -31.23 16.04
CA LYS A 911 -17.71 -32.32 16.04
C LYS A 911 -17.42 -32.79 17.47
N GLU A 912 -16.98 -34.03 17.60
CA GLU A 912 -16.61 -34.61 18.90
C GLU A 912 -15.52 -33.81 19.64
N ALA A 913 -14.58 -33.21 18.90
CA ALA A 913 -13.57 -32.33 19.47
C ALA A 913 -14.17 -31.03 20.05
N ASP A 914 -15.16 -30.45 19.37
CA ASP A 914 -15.84 -29.23 19.84
C ASP A 914 -16.61 -29.50 21.13
N LEU A 915 -17.33 -30.62 21.18
CA LEU A 915 -18.06 -31.06 22.38
C LEU A 915 -17.10 -31.30 23.56
N ARG A 916 -15.97 -31.97 23.33
CA ARG A 916 -14.95 -32.19 24.36
C ARG A 916 -14.41 -30.86 24.90
N ASN A 917 -14.13 -29.89 24.02
CA ASN A 917 -13.59 -28.59 24.41
C ASN A 917 -14.64 -27.74 25.15
N LEU A 918 -15.90 -27.78 24.72
CA LEU A 918 -17.03 -27.15 25.42
C LEU A 918 -17.24 -27.74 26.82
N MET A 919 -17.13 -29.07 26.97
CA MET A 919 -17.24 -29.71 28.28
C MET A 919 -16.15 -29.24 29.26
N VAL A 920 -14.94 -28.97 28.78
CA VAL A 920 -13.89 -28.37 29.60
C VAL A 920 -14.29 -26.96 30.05
N LEU A 921 -14.79 -26.11 29.13
CA LEU A 921 -15.26 -24.75 29.49
C LEU A 921 -16.44 -24.79 30.47
N PHE A 922 -17.40 -25.71 30.28
CA PHE A 922 -18.52 -25.88 31.20
C PHE A 922 -18.06 -26.31 32.59
N SER A 923 -17.07 -27.20 32.69
CA SER A 923 -16.58 -27.71 33.98
C SER A 923 -15.94 -26.64 34.88
N ILE A 924 -15.46 -25.54 34.30
CA ILE A 924 -14.79 -24.44 35.02
C ILE A 924 -15.69 -23.21 35.17
N SER A 925 -16.91 -23.24 34.64
CA SER A 925 -17.87 -22.14 34.65
C SER A 925 -18.92 -22.31 35.75
N GLU A 926 -19.24 -21.23 36.48
CA GLU A 926 -20.27 -21.25 37.51
C GLU A 926 -21.69 -21.13 36.94
N HIS A 927 -21.82 -20.36 35.86
CA HIS A 927 -23.04 -20.18 35.08
C HIS A 927 -22.74 -20.31 33.57
N VAL A 928 -23.65 -20.97 32.85
CA VAL A 928 -23.58 -21.11 31.39
C VAL A 928 -24.87 -20.58 30.77
N GLU A 929 -24.72 -19.62 29.85
CA GLU A 929 -25.78 -19.08 29.00
C GLU A 929 -25.64 -19.66 27.59
N LEU A 930 -26.70 -20.30 27.10
CA LEU A 930 -26.71 -20.91 25.77
C LEU A 930 -27.64 -20.15 24.83
N CYS A 931 -27.12 -19.71 23.67
CA CYS A 931 -27.88 -19.15 22.58
C CYS A 931 -27.70 -20.01 21.32
N LEU A 932 -28.75 -20.73 20.91
CA LEU A 932 -28.73 -21.52 19.67
C LEU A 932 -29.66 -20.89 18.63
N LYS A 933 -29.10 -20.60 17.46
CA LYS A 933 -29.82 -20.12 16.28
C LYS A 933 -29.61 -21.10 15.14
N ASP A 934 -30.68 -21.69 14.62
CA ASP A 934 -30.64 -22.68 13.52
C ASP A 934 -29.57 -23.80 13.74
N SER A 935 -29.40 -24.26 14.98
CA SER A 935 -28.33 -25.20 15.41
C SER A 935 -28.89 -26.31 16.33
N PRO A 936 -28.27 -27.50 16.40
CA PRO A 936 -28.75 -28.62 17.22
C PRO A 936 -28.60 -28.35 18.73
N GLY A 937 -29.49 -28.95 19.54
CA GLY A 937 -29.46 -28.84 21.00
C GLY A 937 -28.20 -29.42 21.65
N LEU A 938 -27.87 -28.92 22.84
CA LEU A 938 -26.82 -29.44 23.71
C LEU A 938 -27.45 -29.85 25.07
N GLU A 939 -26.80 -30.74 25.82
CA GLU A 939 -27.23 -31.17 27.15
C GLU A 939 -26.44 -30.41 28.24
N CYS A 940 -27.14 -29.77 29.21
CA CYS A 940 -26.67 -29.10 30.47
C CYS A 940 -26.56 -27.55 30.50
N PHE A 941 -27.60 -26.82 30.94
CA PHE A 941 -27.55 -25.34 31.06
C PHE A 941 -28.42 -24.75 32.20
N LYS A 942 -28.07 -23.53 32.67
CA LYS A 942 -28.87 -22.75 33.63
C LYS A 942 -29.72 -21.65 32.97
N LYS A 943 -29.28 -21.05 31.86
CA LYS A 943 -30.10 -20.11 31.04
C LYS A 943 -30.01 -20.49 29.57
N CYS A 944 -31.15 -20.57 28.88
CA CYS A 944 -31.23 -21.03 27.50
C CYS A 944 -32.10 -20.09 26.65
N CYS A 945 -31.58 -19.64 25.51
CA CYS A 945 -32.29 -18.84 24.51
C CYS A 945 -32.25 -19.58 23.17
N LEU A 946 -33.42 -19.88 22.62
CA LEU A 946 -33.61 -20.67 21.40
C LEU A 946 -34.33 -19.82 20.36
N CYS A 947 -33.71 -19.61 19.20
CA CYS A 947 -34.26 -18.79 18.13
C CYS A 947 -34.35 -19.60 16.84
N ASN A 948 -35.56 -19.75 16.26
CA ASN A 948 -35.77 -20.48 15.00
C ASN A 948 -35.35 -21.97 15.02
N VAL A 949 -35.48 -22.64 16.17
CA VAL A 949 -35.06 -24.04 16.34
C VAL A 949 -36.27 -24.98 16.31
N ASN A 950 -36.24 -26.00 15.44
CA ASN A 950 -37.21 -27.11 15.47
C ASN A 950 -36.77 -28.15 16.50
N LEU A 951 -37.25 -28.02 17.75
CA LEU A 951 -36.95 -28.97 18.81
C LEU A 951 -37.65 -30.31 18.57
N SER A 952 -36.91 -31.40 18.63
CA SER A 952 -37.46 -32.76 18.67
C SER A 952 -38.22 -33.01 19.99
N VAL A 953 -39.11 -34.00 20.00
CA VAL A 953 -39.87 -34.39 21.20
C VAL A 953 -38.95 -34.77 22.36
N ALA A 954 -37.81 -35.41 22.07
CA ALA A 954 -36.81 -35.77 23.07
C ALA A 954 -36.15 -34.53 23.71
N GLU A 955 -35.80 -33.51 22.91
CA GLU A 955 -35.22 -32.25 23.41
C GLU A 955 -36.23 -31.44 24.23
N GLN A 956 -37.53 -31.52 23.88
CA GLN A 956 -38.62 -30.89 24.65
C GLN A 956 -38.82 -31.56 26.00
N GLU A 957 -38.85 -32.89 26.07
CA GLU A 957 -38.92 -33.62 27.34
C GLU A 957 -37.68 -33.38 28.21
N LEU A 958 -36.51 -33.27 27.59
CA LEU A 958 -35.26 -32.98 28.28
C LEU A 958 -35.30 -31.57 28.90
N LEU A 959 -35.72 -30.53 28.15
CA LEU A 959 -35.95 -29.17 28.66
C LEU A 959 -36.93 -29.14 29.84
N LEU A 960 -38.03 -29.89 29.76
CA LEU A 960 -39.04 -29.98 30.83
C LEU A 960 -38.53 -30.74 32.06
N SER A 961 -37.54 -31.63 31.91
CA SER A 961 -36.92 -32.38 33.00
C SER A 961 -35.84 -31.60 33.77
N MET A 962 -35.40 -30.44 33.26
CA MET A 962 -34.31 -29.66 33.86
C MET A 962 -34.82 -28.81 35.03
N SER A 963 -34.59 -29.27 36.26
CA SER A 963 -34.94 -28.54 37.49
C SER A 963 -34.07 -27.30 37.80
N SER A 964 -33.06 -27.00 36.96
CA SER A 964 -31.99 -26.03 37.22
C SER A 964 -31.93 -24.85 36.23
N VAL A 965 -32.97 -24.65 35.40
CA VAL A 965 -33.01 -23.54 34.42
C VAL A 965 -33.64 -22.30 35.07
N ASP A 966 -32.87 -21.23 35.21
CA ASP A 966 -33.27 -19.95 35.81
C ASP A 966 -34.11 -19.09 34.83
N SER A 967 -33.90 -19.21 33.52
CA SER A 967 -34.67 -18.51 32.48
C SER A 967 -34.61 -19.20 31.10
N LEU A 968 -35.76 -19.30 30.41
CA LEU A 968 -35.91 -19.88 29.07
C LEU A 968 -36.60 -18.88 28.13
N GLU A 969 -36.00 -18.60 26.98
CA GLU A 969 -36.57 -17.72 25.94
C GLU A 969 -36.65 -18.46 24.59
N ILE A 970 -37.82 -18.47 23.96
CA ILE A 970 -38.05 -19.11 22.65
C ILE A 970 -38.61 -18.07 21.68
N ARG A 971 -37.88 -17.78 20.59
CA ARG A 971 -38.28 -16.82 19.55
C ARG A 971 -38.52 -17.54 18.23
N GLU A 972 -39.78 -17.55 17.79
CA GLU A 972 -40.33 -18.08 16.52
C GLU A 972 -39.91 -19.52 16.13
N GLY A 973 -40.90 -20.39 15.96
CA GLY A 973 -40.79 -21.72 15.38
C GLY A 973 -42.18 -22.15 14.90
N THR A 974 -42.30 -22.77 13.73
CA THR A 974 -43.58 -23.02 13.04
C THR A 974 -44.50 -24.02 13.75
N GLN A 975 -44.08 -24.62 14.86
CA GLN A 975 -44.93 -25.45 15.72
C GLN A 975 -44.52 -25.30 17.19
N THR A 976 -45.32 -24.60 17.99
CA THR A 976 -45.38 -24.82 19.44
C THR A 976 -46.42 -25.90 19.71
N PRO A 977 -46.05 -27.10 20.19
CA PRO A 977 -47.04 -28.08 20.64
C PRO A 977 -47.62 -27.60 21.98
N GLY A 978 -48.93 -27.81 22.19
CA GLY A 978 -49.67 -27.42 23.40
C GLY A 978 -49.23 -28.06 24.73
N THR A 979 -48.05 -28.69 24.79
CA THR A 979 -47.50 -29.37 25.97
C THR A 979 -46.66 -28.43 26.85
N ILE A 980 -45.98 -27.43 26.28
CA ILE A 980 -45.22 -26.42 27.04
C ILE A 980 -46.15 -25.34 27.64
N THR A 981 -47.37 -25.22 27.12
CA THR A 981 -48.36 -24.17 27.48
C THR A 981 -49.18 -24.46 28.74
N VAL A 982 -49.10 -25.66 29.34
CA VAL A 982 -49.99 -26.07 30.45
C VAL A 982 -49.27 -26.16 31.83
N PHE A 983 -47.93 -26.09 31.87
CA PHE A 983 -47.15 -26.34 33.08
C PHE A 983 -46.18 -25.19 33.45
N TRP A 984 -46.64 -23.94 33.44
CA TRP A 984 -45.92 -22.86 34.15
C TRP A 984 -46.42 -22.78 35.60
N PRO A 985 -45.59 -23.03 36.63
CA PRO A 985 -46.00 -22.87 38.02
C PRO A 985 -46.23 -21.38 38.36
N ASN A 986 -47.20 -21.10 39.23
CA ASN A 986 -47.58 -19.77 39.76
C ASN A 986 -46.45 -18.97 40.46
N THR A 987 -45.18 -19.38 40.36
CA THR A 987 -44.02 -18.80 41.06
C THR A 987 -43.00 -18.14 40.12
N PHE A 988 -43.21 -18.16 38.80
CA PHE A 988 -42.30 -17.56 37.82
C PHE A 988 -43.01 -16.44 37.04
N PHE A 989 -42.70 -15.18 37.35
CA PHE A 989 -43.11 -14.02 36.55
C PHE A 989 -41.86 -13.22 36.13
N PRO A 990 -41.60 -13.04 34.82
CA PRO A 990 -40.58 -12.11 34.34
C PRO A 990 -41.08 -10.67 34.43
N SER A 991 -40.17 -9.69 34.58
CA SER A 991 -40.46 -8.25 34.57
C SER A 991 -40.97 -7.74 33.20
N ASN A 992 -40.77 -8.50 32.13
CA ASN A 992 -41.22 -8.20 30.77
C ASN A 992 -42.22 -9.26 30.28
N LEU A 993 -43.43 -8.87 29.87
CA LEU A 993 -44.50 -9.79 29.46
C LEU A 993 -44.93 -9.56 28.00
N PHE A 994 -44.93 -10.61 27.18
CA PHE A 994 -45.47 -10.60 25.82
C PHE A 994 -46.83 -11.32 25.80
N LEU A 995 -47.93 -10.59 25.58
CA LEU A 995 -49.29 -11.14 25.67
C LEU A 995 -49.89 -11.39 24.29
N SER A 996 -50.13 -12.66 23.95
CA SER A 996 -51.08 -13.04 22.90
C SER A 996 -52.48 -13.36 23.47
N ASP A 997 -52.62 -14.03 24.63
CA ASP A 997 -53.94 -14.57 25.06
C ASP A 997 -54.35 -14.42 26.56
N TYR A 998 -53.61 -13.71 27.43
CA TYR A 998 -53.81 -13.83 28.91
C TYR A 998 -54.04 -12.52 29.69
N MET A 999 -54.92 -11.62 29.23
CA MET A 999 -55.20 -10.34 29.92
C MET A 999 -55.79 -10.48 31.34
N HIS A 1000 -56.55 -11.54 31.64
CA HIS A 1000 -57.11 -11.76 32.99
C HIS A 1000 -56.04 -12.03 34.06
N ILE A 1001 -54.87 -12.54 33.67
CA ILE A 1001 -53.75 -12.84 34.57
C ILE A 1001 -52.96 -11.57 34.88
N ALA A 1002 -52.73 -10.70 33.88
CA ALA A 1002 -52.04 -9.42 34.04
C ALA A 1002 -52.79 -8.45 34.99
N GLN A 1003 -54.13 -8.45 34.96
CA GLN A 1003 -54.96 -7.62 35.82
C GLN A 1003 -54.78 -7.92 37.32
N SER A 1004 -54.41 -9.15 37.68
CA SER A 1004 -54.23 -9.56 39.09
C SER A 1004 -52.87 -9.17 39.67
N ASN A 1005 -51.90 -8.79 38.83
CA ASN A 1005 -50.50 -8.54 39.20
C ASN A 1005 -49.93 -7.22 38.62
N ALA A 1006 -50.79 -6.24 38.32
CA ALA A 1006 -50.44 -5.00 37.61
C ALA A 1006 -49.37 -4.11 38.28
N TYR A 1007 -49.04 -4.36 39.56
CA TYR A 1007 -48.05 -3.60 40.33
C TYR A 1007 -46.59 -4.05 40.11
N MET A 1008 -46.32 -5.10 39.31
CA MET A 1008 -44.97 -5.66 39.11
C MET A 1008 -44.43 -5.58 37.66
N LEU A 1009 -45.04 -4.78 36.77
CA LEU A 1009 -44.72 -4.79 35.34
C LEU A 1009 -44.22 -3.42 34.85
N ASP A 1010 -43.07 -3.42 34.18
CA ASP A 1010 -42.39 -2.23 33.66
C ASP A 1010 -42.55 -2.08 32.13
N TYR A 1011 -42.78 -3.19 31.39
CA TYR A 1011 -42.86 -3.25 29.92
C TYR A 1011 -44.06 -4.06 29.41
N ILE A 1012 -44.85 -3.52 28.47
CA ILE A 1012 -45.99 -4.21 27.85
C ILE A 1012 -45.99 -4.07 26.31
N LYS A 1013 -46.15 -5.22 25.61
CA LYS A 1013 -46.36 -5.29 24.16
C LYS A 1013 -47.56 -6.19 23.81
N MET A 1014 -48.52 -5.68 23.00
CA MET A 1014 -49.80 -6.36 22.73
C MET A 1014 -50.04 -6.70 21.26
N TYR A 1015 -50.61 -7.89 20.98
CA TYR A 1015 -50.78 -8.42 19.62
C TYR A 1015 -52.22 -8.79 19.18
N ILE A 1016 -53.30 -8.61 19.99
CA ILE A 1016 -54.69 -9.04 19.62
C ILE A 1016 -55.81 -8.02 19.95
N PHE A 1017 -56.85 -8.03 19.10
CA PHE A 1017 -58.07 -7.19 19.00
C PHE A 1017 -59.03 -7.25 20.22
N ILE A 1018 -58.88 -6.41 21.24
CA ILE A 1018 -59.99 -6.05 22.17
C ILE A 1018 -59.89 -4.57 22.62
N TYR A 1019 -60.58 -3.68 21.91
CA TYR A 1019 -60.44 -2.22 22.03
C TYR A 1019 -61.08 -1.57 23.26
N ILE A 1020 -62.11 -2.19 23.84
CA ILE A 1020 -62.89 -1.60 24.95
C ILE A 1020 -62.19 -1.79 26.31
N PHE A 1021 -61.27 -2.76 26.43
CA PHE A 1021 -60.63 -3.11 27.69
C PHE A 1021 -59.35 -2.32 27.98
N VAL A 1022 -58.64 -1.84 26.95
CA VAL A 1022 -57.36 -1.12 27.05
C VAL A 1022 -57.52 0.17 27.89
N ALA A 1023 -58.48 1.03 27.56
CA ALA A 1023 -58.72 2.28 28.29
C ALA A 1023 -59.16 2.06 29.76
N ALA A 1024 -59.81 0.94 30.08
CA ALA A 1024 -60.28 0.64 31.44
C ALA A 1024 -59.19 0.03 32.34
N VAL A 1025 -58.15 -0.59 31.75
CA VAL A 1025 -57.16 -1.39 32.49
C VAL A 1025 -55.81 -0.68 32.62
N LEU A 1026 -55.42 0.17 31.65
CA LEU A 1026 -54.18 0.96 31.66
C LEU A 1026 -53.95 1.82 32.91
N PRO A 1027 -54.96 2.49 33.51
CA PRO A 1027 -54.76 3.28 34.73
C PRO A 1027 -54.20 2.49 35.93
N ASN A 1028 -54.24 1.15 35.88
CA ASN A 1028 -53.71 0.29 36.95
C ASN A 1028 -52.19 0.03 36.85
N PHE A 1029 -51.53 0.46 35.77
CA PHE A 1029 -50.09 0.21 35.52
C PHE A 1029 -49.26 1.49 35.74
N LEU A 1030 -49.13 1.91 36.99
CA LEU A 1030 -48.47 3.17 37.35
C LEU A 1030 -46.93 3.16 37.16
N LEU A 1031 -46.31 1.99 36.99
CA LEU A 1031 -44.87 1.80 36.78
C LEU A 1031 -44.50 1.61 35.30
N LEU A 1032 -45.45 1.71 34.38
CA LEU A 1032 -45.22 1.40 32.97
C LEU A 1032 -44.25 2.41 32.33
N GLU A 1033 -43.13 1.90 31.80
CA GLU A 1033 -42.11 2.68 31.09
C GLU A 1033 -42.30 2.63 29.57
N VAL A 1034 -42.79 1.51 29.01
CA VAL A 1034 -42.97 1.33 27.56
C VAL A 1034 -44.37 0.84 27.22
N LEU A 1035 -45.04 1.55 26.30
CA LEU A 1035 -46.33 1.18 25.73
C LEU A 1035 -46.26 1.14 24.20
N ASP A 1036 -46.23 -0.06 23.64
CA ASP A 1036 -46.14 -0.29 22.20
C ASP A 1036 -47.44 -0.85 21.60
N LEU A 1037 -48.17 -0.02 20.84
CA LEU A 1037 -49.47 -0.34 20.22
C LEU A 1037 -49.47 -0.26 18.68
N ASP A 1038 -48.32 -0.12 18.03
CA ASP A 1038 -48.16 0.16 16.58
C ASP A 1038 -48.90 -0.82 15.63
N LYS A 1039 -49.20 -2.03 16.09
CA LYS A 1039 -49.90 -3.08 15.30
C LYS A 1039 -51.40 -3.21 15.58
N GLN A 1040 -51.99 -2.29 16.34
CA GLN A 1040 -53.41 -2.33 16.73
C GLN A 1040 -54.26 -1.38 15.88
N TRP A 1041 -55.58 -1.65 15.70
CA TRP A 1041 -56.47 -0.85 14.83
C TRP A 1041 -57.74 -0.32 15.52
N PHE A 1042 -57.73 0.92 15.98
CA PHE A 1042 -58.80 1.57 16.74
C PHE A 1042 -59.86 2.19 15.82
N VAL A 1043 -61.10 1.70 15.92
CA VAL A 1043 -62.24 2.18 15.12
C VAL A 1043 -63.20 3.06 15.93
N ASP A 1044 -63.30 2.85 17.25
CA ASP A 1044 -64.26 3.55 18.11
C ASP A 1044 -63.70 4.90 18.62
N GLU A 1045 -64.37 6.00 18.25
CA GLU A 1045 -64.03 7.37 18.64
C GLU A 1045 -64.12 7.57 20.16
N LYS A 1046 -65.16 7.04 20.82
CA LYS A 1046 -65.36 7.22 22.27
C LYS A 1046 -64.31 6.48 23.09
N ALA A 1047 -63.94 5.29 22.64
CA ALA A 1047 -62.87 4.52 23.28
C ALA A 1047 -61.51 5.20 23.10
N SER A 1048 -61.29 5.83 21.94
CA SER A 1048 -60.05 6.58 21.65
C SER A 1048 -59.96 7.88 22.45
N GLU A 1049 -61.09 8.60 22.62
CA GLU A 1049 -61.17 9.76 23.52
C GLU A 1049 -60.98 9.37 24.98
N ALA A 1050 -61.56 8.25 25.43
CA ALA A 1050 -61.36 7.73 26.78
C ALA A 1050 -59.90 7.32 27.04
N PHE A 1051 -59.25 6.69 26.05
CA PHE A 1051 -57.83 6.39 26.09
C PHE A 1051 -56.98 7.67 26.23
N ALA A 1052 -57.26 8.68 25.39
CA ALA A 1052 -56.54 9.95 25.41
C ALA A 1052 -56.72 10.72 26.72
N THR A 1053 -57.96 10.84 27.22
CA THR A 1053 -58.28 11.71 28.36
C THR A 1053 -58.16 11.04 29.72
N SER A 1054 -58.43 9.73 29.82
CA SER A 1054 -58.55 9.04 31.11
C SER A 1054 -57.45 8.02 31.38
N ALA A 1055 -56.84 7.42 30.35
CA ALA A 1055 -55.83 6.37 30.53
C ALA A 1055 -54.40 6.91 30.42
N LEU A 1056 -54.10 7.69 29.39
CA LEU A 1056 -52.73 8.16 29.11
C LEU A 1056 -52.20 9.12 30.19
N GLY A 1057 -53.05 10.01 30.70
CA GLY A 1057 -52.68 10.97 31.75
C GLY A 1057 -52.30 10.35 33.10
N CYS A 1058 -52.57 9.05 33.31
CA CYS A 1058 -52.19 8.33 34.54
C CYS A 1058 -50.78 7.71 34.49
N LEU A 1059 -50.12 7.68 33.32
CA LEU A 1059 -48.87 6.96 33.09
C LEU A 1059 -47.64 7.89 33.22
N VAL A 1060 -47.44 8.46 34.40
CA VAL A 1060 -46.42 9.51 34.62
C VAL A 1060 -44.97 9.02 34.39
N ASN A 1061 -44.73 7.70 34.50
CA ASN A 1061 -43.41 7.07 34.32
C ASN A 1061 -43.13 6.63 32.87
N LEU A 1062 -44.03 6.93 31.92
CA LEU A 1062 -43.90 6.45 30.55
C LEU A 1062 -42.70 7.13 29.84
N GLU A 1063 -41.79 6.32 29.32
CA GLU A 1063 -40.64 6.72 28.52
C GLU A 1063 -40.88 6.53 27.02
N GLU A 1064 -41.61 5.49 26.61
CA GLU A 1064 -41.85 5.18 25.19
C GLU A 1064 -43.34 4.97 24.90
N LEU A 1065 -43.85 5.67 23.88
CA LEU A 1065 -45.24 5.58 23.43
C LEU A 1065 -45.31 5.40 21.91
N ASN A 1066 -45.74 4.22 21.46
CA ASN A 1066 -46.09 3.96 20.07
C ASN A 1066 -47.60 3.82 19.94
N LEU A 1067 -48.22 4.74 19.20
CA LEU A 1067 -49.68 4.80 19.08
C LEU A 1067 -50.25 3.78 18.10
N PRO A 1068 -51.50 3.34 18.31
CA PRO A 1068 -52.19 2.44 17.41
C PRO A 1068 -52.71 3.15 16.16
N LEU A 1069 -53.04 2.37 15.14
CA LEU A 1069 -53.60 2.83 13.86
C LEU A 1069 -55.13 2.97 13.95
N GLY A 1070 -55.76 3.77 13.08
CA GLY A 1070 -57.20 3.72 12.83
C GLY A 1070 -57.96 5.04 13.01
N ASN A 1071 -59.19 5.09 12.48
CA ASN A 1071 -59.99 6.32 12.37
C ASN A 1071 -60.37 6.93 13.73
N GLY A 1072 -60.50 6.11 14.80
CA GLY A 1072 -60.79 6.61 16.14
C GLY A 1072 -59.63 7.42 16.73
N ILE A 1073 -58.38 6.99 16.48
CA ILE A 1073 -57.18 7.68 16.95
C ILE A 1073 -56.98 9.00 16.22
N ARG A 1074 -57.37 9.09 14.94
CA ARG A 1074 -57.34 10.35 14.19
C ARG A 1074 -58.20 11.45 14.85
N HIS A 1075 -59.38 11.09 15.36
CA HIS A 1075 -60.25 12.03 16.07
C HIS A 1075 -59.70 12.41 17.46
N ALA A 1076 -59.04 11.47 18.14
CA ALA A 1076 -58.44 11.69 19.45
C ALA A 1076 -57.00 12.26 19.40
N ALA A 1077 -56.39 12.41 18.22
CA ALA A 1077 -54.98 12.75 18.03
C ALA A 1077 -54.57 14.03 18.78
N LYS A 1078 -55.39 15.08 18.66
CA LYS A 1078 -55.18 16.36 19.35
C LYS A 1078 -55.20 16.18 20.87
N LEU A 1079 -56.16 15.43 21.39
CA LEU A 1079 -56.29 15.17 22.83
C LEU A 1079 -55.08 14.38 23.37
N ILE A 1080 -54.58 13.41 22.59
CA ILE A 1080 -53.39 12.62 22.94
C ILE A 1080 -52.16 13.54 23.05
N VAL A 1081 -51.93 14.40 22.05
CA VAL A 1081 -50.79 15.32 22.02
C VAL A 1081 -50.85 16.32 23.17
N GLN A 1082 -52.05 16.80 23.53
CA GLN A 1082 -52.27 17.68 24.69
C GLN A 1082 -51.98 17.01 26.04
N GLN A 1083 -51.94 15.67 26.12
CA GLN A 1083 -51.52 14.97 27.34
C GLN A 1083 -50.01 14.79 27.46
N CYS A 1084 -49.25 14.84 26.35
CA CYS A 1084 -47.81 14.62 26.35
C CYS A 1084 -47.00 15.55 27.30
N PRO A 1085 -47.36 16.83 27.51
CA PRO A 1085 -46.68 17.69 28.50
C PRO A 1085 -46.72 17.15 29.94
N TYR A 1086 -47.69 16.28 30.26
CA TYR A 1086 -47.82 15.67 31.57
C TYR A 1086 -47.03 14.35 31.70
N LEU A 1087 -46.26 13.96 30.67
CA LEU A 1087 -45.39 12.78 30.64
C LEU A 1087 -43.91 13.22 30.75
N PRO A 1088 -43.38 13.48 31.97
CA PRO A 1088 -42.08 14.12 32.16
C PRO A 1088 -40.86 13.26 31.80
N HIS A 1089 -41.08 11.98 31.47
CA HIS A 1089 -40.04 11.01 31.13
C HIS A 1089 -40.08 10.56 29.66
N LEU A 1090 -40.99 11.09 28.83
CA LEU A 1090 -41.16 10.65 27.46
C LEU A 1090 -39.92 10.93 26.59
N ARG A 1091 -39.33 9.86 26.06
CA ARG A 1091 -38.13 9.84 25.20
C ARG A 1091 -38.44 9.40 23.78
N VAL A 1092 -39.40 8.50 23.58
CA VAL A 1092 -39.82 8.01 22.25
C VAL A 1092 -41.31 8.26 22.06
N PHE A 1093 -41.65 8.94 20.96
CA PHE A 1093 -43.03 9.17 20.57
C PHE A 1093 -43.24 8.85 19.10
N SER A 1094 -44.08 7.85 18.82
CA SER A 1094 -44.40 7.40 17.48
C SER A 1094 -45.90 7.53 17.18
N PHE A 1095 -46.20 8.20 16.08
CA PHE A 1095 -47.55 8.48 15.59
C PHE A 1095 -47.63 8.15 14.10
N VAL A 1096 -48.26 7.01 13.76
CA VAL A 1096 -48.25 6.45 12.40
C VAL A 1096 -49.65 6.43 11.78
N HIS A 1097 -49.78 6.85 10.51
CA HIS A 1097 -51.00 6.76 9.65
C HIS A 1097 -52.30 7.49 10.10
N SER A 1098 -52.32 8.21 11.23
CA SER A 1098 -53.56 8.81 11.80
C SER A 1098 -53.46 10.31 12.17
N LEU A 1099 -52.48 11.02 11.61
CA LEU A 1099 -52.30 12.48 11.68
C LEU A 1099 -53.14 13.24 10.63
N ASN A 1100 -53.25 14.55 10.84
CA ASN A 1100 -53.80 15.53 9.90
C ASN A 1100 -53.13 16.90 10.17
N ASP A 1101 -53.44 17.92 9.37
CA ASP A 1101 -52.81 19.24 9.53
C ASP A 1101 -53.02 19.84 10.93
N GLU A 1102 -54.20 19.65 11.54
CA GLU A 1102 -54.51 20.18 12.87
C GLU A 1102 -53.69 19.49 13.98
N SER A 1103 -53.63 18.16 13.97
CA SER A 1103 -52.87 17.39 14.96
C SER A 1103 -51.36 17.56 14.80
N LEU A 1104 -50.86 17.69 13.57
CA LEU A 1104 -49.45 17.99 13.32
C LEU A 1104 -49.05 19.37 13.88
N MET A 1105 -49.91 20.38 13.70
CA MET A 1105 -49.67 21.71 14.25
C MET A 1105 -49.70 21.72 15.78
N GLU A 1106 -50.59 20.94 16.41
CA GLU A 1106 -50.63 20.80 17.87
C GLU A 1106 -49.31 20.22 18.41
N ILE A 1107 -48.68 19.25 17.71
CA ILE A 1107 -47.37 18.72 18.10
C ILE A 1107 -46.31 19.82 18.10
N ALA A 1108 -46.29 20.67 17.07
CA ALA A 1108 -45.35 21.79 17.00
C ALA A 1108 -45.63 22.86 18.07
N GLU A 1109 -46.90 23.13 18.38
CA GLU A 1109 -47.28 24.07 19.44
C GLU A 1109 -46.83 23.56 20.82
N VAL A 1110 -47.10 22.29 21.13
CA VAL A 1110 -46.65 21.63 22.35
C VAL A 1110 -45.12 21.61 22.45
N ALA A 1111 -44.42 21.34 21.35
CA ALA A 1111 -42.96 21.43 21.30
C ALA A 1111 -42.47 22.85 21.64
N SER A 1112 -43.06 23.89 21.02
CA SER A 1112 -42.67 25.28 21.20
C SER A 1112 -42.79 25.77 22.65
N ILE A 1113 -43.82 25.33 23.38
CA ILE A 1113 -44.03 25.64 24.81
C ILE A 1113 -43.20 24.75 25.75
N GLY A 1114 -42.39 23.82 25.22
CA GLY A 1114 -41.46 22.99 25.98
C GLY A 1114 -42.02 21.67 26.49
N GLY A 1115 -43.09 21.14 25.88
CA GLY A 1115 -43.67 19.85 26.26
C GLY A 1115 -42.81 18.61 25.93
N PHE A 1116 -41.80 18.74 25.06
CA PHE A 1116 -40.97 17.63 24.58
C PHE A 1116 -39.46 17.81 24.88
N GLN A 1117 -39.10 18.33 26.06
CA GLN A 1117 -37.69 18.63 26.39
C GLN A 1117 -36.77 17.40 26.42
N LYS A 1118 -37.28 16.23 26.84
CA LYS A 1118 -36.52 14.97 26.93
C LYS A 1118 -36.72 14.03 25.74
N LEU A 1119 -37.53 14.42 24.76
CA LEU A 1119 -37.84 13.55 23.63
C LEU A 1119 -36.58 13.37 22.76
N GLU A 1120 -36.16 12.13 22.58
CA GLU A 1120 -34.99 11.74 21.79
C GLU A 1120 -35.39 11.28 20.39
N ASN A 1121 -36.54 10.63 20.24
CA ASN A 1121 -37.05 10.12 18.96
C ASN A 1121 -38.50 10.55 18.71
N LEU A 1122 -38.72 11.20 17.56
CA LEU A 1122 -40.04 11.58 17.08
C LEU A 1122 -40.30 10.93 15.72
N SER A 1123 -41.31 10.06 15.66
CA SER A 1123 -41.73 9.39 14.42
C SER A 1123 -43.16 9.77 14.04
N LEU A 1124 -43.35 10.35 12.86
CA LEU A 1124 -44.61 10.88 12.32
C LEU A 1124 -44.98 10.21 10.98
N SER A 1125 -44.61 8.94 10.82
CA SER A 1125 -44.58 8.29 9.51
C SER A 1125 -45.96 7.97 8.89
N SER A 1126 -45.99 8.02 7.56
CA SER A 1126 -47.01 7.46 6.65
C SER A 1126 -48.43 8.04 6.73
N ASP A 1127 -48.56 9.32 7.06
CA ASP A 1127 -49.83 10.03 6.94
C ASP A 1127 -49.99 10.77 5.60
N HIS A 1128 -50.94 10.31 4.78
CA HIS A 1128 -51.29 10.90 3.48
C HIS A 1128 -52.31 12.05 3.59
N ASN A 1129 -52.89 12.30 4.77
CA ASN A 1129 -53.90 13.33 5.03
C ASN A 1129 -53.29 14.69 5.40
N VAL A 1130 -51.99 14.74 5.69
CA VAL A 1130 -51.27 16.00 5.93
C VAL A 1130 -50.96 16.68 4.60
N THR A 1131 -51.26 17.97 4.47
CA THR A 1131 -50.95 18.75 3.27
C THR A 1131 -49.51 19.26 3.28
N GLU A 1132 -49.00 19.65 2.11
CA GLU A 1132 -47.69 20.31 2.02
C GLU A 1132 -47.64 21.60 2.85
N ALA A 1133 -48.73 22.37 2.85
CA ALA A 1133 -48.85 23.57 3.68
C ALA A 1133 -48.79 23.24 5.18
N GLY A 1134 -49.42 22.13 5.59
CA GLY A 1134 -49.31 21.58 6.95
C GLY A 1134 -47.87 21.30 7.36
N TRP A 1135 -47.10 20.61 6.51
CA TRP A 1135 -45.66 20.37 6.76
C TRP A 1135 -44.83 21.64 6.79
N THR A 1136 -45.11 22.60 5.89
CA THR A 1136 -44.41 23.89 5.87
C THR A 1136 -44.60 24.64 7.18
N ASN A 1137 -45.84 24.74 7.64
CA ASN A 1137 -46.17 25.40 8.92
C ASN A 1137 -45.57 24.65 10.12
N PHE A 1138 -45.61 23.31 10.09
CA PHE A 1138 -44.98 22.47 11.11
C PHE A 1138 -43.49 22.76 11.23
N PHE A 1139 -42.74 22.73 10.12
CA PHE A 1139 -41.30 23.00 10.16
C PHE A 1139 -41.00 24.41 10.66
N GLN A 1140 -41.79 25.41 10.27
CA GLN A 1140 -41.61 26.79 10.73
C GLN A 1140 -41.77 26.95 12.24
N MET A 1141 -42.71 26.22 12.86
CA MET A 1141 -42.97 26.33 14.30
C MET A 1141 -42.13 25.36 15.16
N LEU A 1142 -41.78 24.19 14.64
CA LEU A 1142 -41.09 23.15 15.42
C LEU A 1142 -39.77 23.71 15.97
N SER A 1143 -39.70 23.78 17.29
CA SER A 1143 -38.63 24.40 18.05
C SER A 1143 -38.60 23.86 19.49
N ASN A 1144 -37.55 24.19 20.24
CA ASN A 1144 -37.44 23.90 21.67
C ASN A 1144 -37.43 22.39 22.05
N MET A 1145 -36.75 21.58 21.24
CA MET A 1145 -36.54 20.14 21.48
C MET A 1145 -35.03 19.83 21.60
N PRO A 1146 -34.38 20.18 22.72
CA PRO A 1146 -32.92 20.11 22.86
C PRO A 1146 -32.36 18.67 22.93
N SER A 1147 -33.20 17.66 23.19
CA SER A 1147 -32.76 16.26 23.31
C SER A 1147 -33.03 15.43 22.05
N LEU A 1148 -33.68 16.01 21.02
CA LEU A 1148 -34.12 15.27 19.85
C LEU A 1148 -32.93 14.85 18.98
N LYS A 1149 -32.74 13.55 18.83
CA LYS A 1149 -31.67 12.93 18.03
C LYS A 1149 -32.18 12.40 16.70
N GLU A 1150 -33.41 11.88 16.68
CA GLU A 1150 -34.01 11.25 15.51
C GLU A 1150 -35.36 11.87 15.17
N LEU A 1151 -35.52 12.26 13.91
CA LEU A 1151 -36.78 12.74 13.35
C LEU A 1151 -37.16 11.89 12.14
N ASN A 1152 -38.31 11.23 12.20
CA ASN A 1152 -38.84 10.42 11.12
C ASN A 1152 -40.17 11.01 10.61
N ILE A 1153 -40.18 11.40 9.33
CA ILE A 1153 -41.32 12.02 8.63
C ILE A 1153 -41.54 11.33 7.27
N ASN A 1154 -41.56 10.00 7.29
CA ASN A 1154 -41.70 9.18 6.08
C ASN A 1154 -43.11 9.24 5.47
N ARG A 1155 -43.22 8.97 4.17
CA ARG A 1155 -44.46 8.80 3.40
C ARG A 1155 -44.39 7.60 2.48
N MET A 1156 -45.55 6.97 2.26
CA MET A 1156 -45.69 5.90 1.26
C MET A 1156 -45.32 6.43 -0.13
N TYR A 1157 -44.50 5.67 -0.86
CA TYR A 1157 -44.03 6.05 -2.19
C TYR A 1157 -45.13 6.20 -3.26
N THR A 1158 -46.37 5.77 -2.97
CA THR A 1158 -47.55 6.00 -3.82
C THR A 1158 -48.20 7.37 -3.59
N HIS A 1159 -47.87 8.06 -2.49
CA HIS A 1159 -48.43 9.34 -2.09
C HIS A 1159 -47.30 10.37 -1.88
N GLN A 1160 -46.50 10.56 -2.92
CA GLN A 1160 -45.29 11.39 -2.92
C GLN A 1160 -45.61 12.87 -2.72
N ILE A 1161 -44.70 13.61 -2.10
CA ILE A 1161 -44.74 15.07 -2.08
C ILE A 1161 -43.66 15.59 -3.03
N LYS A 1162 -44.08 16.32 -4.06
CA LYS A 1162 -43.19 17.22 -4.80
C LYS A 1162 -43.03 18.48 -3.96
N SER A 1163 -41.91 18.60 -3.25
CA SER A 1163 -41.70 19.71 -2.33
C SER A 1163 -41.45 21.00 -3.08
N GLN A 1164 -42.20 22.04 -2.75
CA GLN A 1164 -41.92 23.40 -3.17
C GLN A 1164 -40.68 23.92 -2.41
N ALA A 1165 -39.96 24.84 -3.04
CA ALA A 1165 -38.77 25.46 -2.44
C ALA A 1165 -39.03 26.08 -1.05
N ALA A 1166 -40.26 26.57 -0.79
CA ALA A 1166 -40.64 27.11 0.52
C ALA A 1166 -40.67 26.03 1.63
N THR A 1167 -41.13 24.83 1.29
CA THR A 1167 -41.20 23.67 2.20
C THR A 1167 -39.80 23.18 2.54
N VAL A 1168 -38.92 23.04 1.52
CA VAL A 1168 -37.52 22.62 1.70
C VAL A 1168 -36.74 23.65 2.50
N THR A 1169 -36.93 24.95 2.21
CA THR A 1169 -36.31 26.04 2.99
C THR A 1169 -36.73 25.97 4.45
N SER A 1170 -38.04 25.78 4.72
CA SER A 1170 -38.55 25.68 6.09
C SER A 1170 -38.01 24.45 6.81
N PHE A 1171 -37.88 23.32 6.11
CA PHE A 1171 -37.26 22.10 6.63
C PHE A 1171 -35.78 22.31 7.00
N VAL A 1172 -34.96 22.84 6.09
CA VAL A 1172 -33.53 23.09 6.32
C VAL A 1172 -33.33 24.04 7.50
N GLN A 1173 -34.17 25.08 7.61
CA GLN A 1173 -34.19 25.98 8.76
C GLN A 1173 -34.66 25.31 10.06
N CYS A 1174 -35.56 24.34 9.98
CA CYS A 1174 -36.00 23.57 11.14
C CYS A 1174 -34.86 22.70 11.68
N VAL A 1175 -34.17 21.97 10.79
CA VAL A 1175 -33.01 21.16 11.15
C VAL A 1175 -31.91 22.03 11.77
N SER A 1176 -31.65 23.22 11.21
CA SER A 1176 -30.63 24.12 11.79
C SER A 1176 -30.98 24.64 13.19
N ARG A 1177 -32.28 24.72 13.55
CA ARG A 1177 -32.73 25.04 14.91
C ARG A 1177 -32.57 23.88 15.90
N LEU A 1178 -32.51 22.64 15.42
CA LEU A 1178 -32.48 21.42 16.24
C LEU A 1178 -31.04 20.91 16.41
N SER A 1179 -30.27 21.59 17.26
CA SER A 1179 -28.83 21.38 17.43
C SER A 1179 -28.36 19.97 17.78
N SER A 1180 -29.24 19.13 18.35
CA SER A 1180 -28.92 17.77 18.80
C SER A 1180 -29.29 16.69 17.79
N LEU A 1181 -29.87 17.08 16.65
CA LEU A 1181 -30.37 16.16 15.65
C LEU A 1181 -29.22 15.45 14.93
N VAL A 1182 -29.30 14.13 14.85
CA VAL A 1182 -28.29 13.26 14.23
C VAL A 1182 -28.87 12.51 13.03
N THR A 1183 -30.15 12.16 13.06
CA THR A 1183 -30.77 11.37 11.98
C THR A 1183 -32.09 11.99 11.57
N VAL A 1184 -32.25 12.19 10.25
CA VAL A 1184 -33.51 12.56 9.62
C VAL A 1184 -33.91 11.51 8.61
N GLN A 1185 -35.12 10.95 8.76
CA GLN A 1185 -35.72 10.04 7.80
C GLN A 1185 -36.88 10.74 7.08
N MET A 1186 -36.79 10.83 5.76
CA MET A 1186 -37.69 11.54 4.85
C MET A 1186 -38.01 10.71 3.62
N TRP A 1187 -38.26 9.41 3.79
CA TRP A 1187 -38.65 8.56 2.66
C TRP A 1187 -39.95 9.08 2.04
N GLY A 1188 -40.00 9.22 0.72
CA GLY A 1188 -41.22 9.60 -0.03
C GLY A 1188 -41.33 11.09 -0.32
N TRP A 1189 -40.32 11.86 0.07
CA TRP A 1189 -40.11 13.25 -0.31
C TRP A 1189 -39.27 13.31 -1.59
N LEU A 1190 -39.76 14.00 -2.61
CA LEU A 1190 -39.03 14.20 -3.85
C LEU A 1190 -38.15 15.44 -3.71
N LEU A 1191 -36.86 15.21 -3.47
CA LEU A 1191 -35.82 16.25 -3.39
C LEU A 1191 -34.98 16.21 -4.66
N ASP A 1192 -34.73 17.37 -5.26
CA ASP A 1192 -33.82 17.49 -6.41
C ASP A 1192 -32.37 17.76 -5.97
N GLU A 1193 -31.48 17.95 -6.94
CA GLU A 1193 -30.06 18.19 -6.67
C GLU A 1193 -29.80 19.55 -5.97
N GLU A 1194 -30.62 20.57 -6.22
CA GLU A 1194 -30.52 21.87 -5.57
C GLU A 1194 -30.96 21.81 -4.10
N ASP A 1195 -32.04 21.08 -3.82
CA ASP A 1195 -32.53 20.83 -2.46
C ASP A 1195 -31.48 20.11 -1.60
N LEU A 1196 -30.85 19.07 -2.15
CA LEU A 1196 -29.78 18.32 -1.47
C LEU A 1196 -28.55 19.20 -1.23
N LYS A 1197 -28.21 20.07 -2.19
CA LYS A 1197 -27.13 21.04 -2.02
C LYS A 1197 -27.44 22.05 -0.92
N MET A 1198 -28.68 22.50 -0.80
CA MET A 1198 -29.13 23.38 0.28
C MET A 1198 -28.99 22.70 1.64
N PHE A 1199 -29.41 21.44 1.77
CA PHE A 1199 -29.22 20.67 2.99
C PHE A 1199 -27.74 20.46 3.34
N ASN A 1200 -26.91 20.08 2.37
CA ASN A 1200 -25.48 19.87 2.59
C ASN A 1200 -24.75 21.15 3.03
N THR A 1201 -25.10 22.30 2.43
CA THR A 1201 -24.54 23.61 2.81
C THR A 1201 -24.91 23.97 4.26
N MET A 1202 -26.17 23.74 4.65
CA MET A 1202 -26.60 23.94 6.05
C MET A 1202 -25.90 22.95 6.99
N LYS A 1203 -25.79 21.69 6.59
CA LYS A 1203 -25.15 20.63 7.36
C LYS A 1203 -23.73 21.00 7.75
N GLU A 1204 -22.96 21.65 6.89
CA GLU A 1204 -21.60 22.14 7.21
C GLU A 1204 -21.55 23.06 8.44
N GLN A 1205 -22.61 23.84 8.67
CA GLN A 1205 -22.73 24.80 9.78
C GLN A 1205 -23.47 24.23 11.00
N HIS A 1206 -24.05 23.02 10.88
CA HIS A 1206 -24.80 22.38 11.95
C HIS A 1206 -23.88 21.86 13.07
N PRO A 1207 -24.26 21.94 14.36
CA PRO A 1207 -23.44 21.41 15.46
C PRO A 1207 -23.09 19.91 15.32
N GLN A 1208 -23.98 19.12 14.69
CA GLN A 1208 -23.79 17.70 14.38
C GLN A 1208 -23.38 17.45 12.92
N SER A 1209 -22.71 18.38 12.25
CA SER A 1209 -22.39 18.33 10.81
C SER A 1209 -21.83 17.00 10.30
N LYS A 1210 -21.07 16.27 11.12
CA LYS A 1210 -20.41 15.01 10.75
C LYS A 1210 -21.31 13.79 10.93
N SER A 1211 -22.18 13.83 11.93
CA SER A 1211 -23.07 12.72 12.30
C SER A 1211 -24.46 12.87 11.69
N LEU A 1212 -24.85 14.07 11.25
CA LEU A 1212 -26.16 14.37 10.68
C LEU A 1212 -26.37 13.61 9.35
N LYS A 1213 -27.26 12.63 9.37
CA LYS A 1213 -27.61 11.79 8.20
C LYS A 1213 -29.03 12.09 7.74
N LEU A 1214 -29.19 12.18 6.41
CA LEU A 1214 -30.48 12.31 5.74
C LEU A 1214 -30.77 11.03 4.95
N TYR A 1215 -31.77 10.29 5.37
CA TYR A 1215 -32.27 9.10 4.68
C TYR A 1215 -33.55 9.46 3.94
N TRP A 1216 -33.48 9.64 2.62
CA TRP A 1216 -34.61 10.13 1.82
C TRP A 1216 -34.96 9.23 0.63
N GLN A 1217 -34.02 8.41 0.17
CA GLN A 1217 -34.19 7.54 -0.98
C GLN A 1217 -35.05 6.31 -0.63
N TRP A 1218 -36.02 5.99 -1.50
CA TRP A 1218 -36.74 4.73 -1.47
C TRP A 1218 -35.99 3.66 -2.26
N SER A 1219 -36.08 2.41 -1.80
CA SER A 1219 -35.61 1.26 -2.56
C SER A 1219 -36.80 0.40 -2.98
N LEU A 1220 -37.06 0.31 -4.29
CA LEU A 1220 -38.25 -0.37 -4.82
C LEU A 1220 -37.89 -1.47 -5.83
N PRO A 1221 -38.65 -2.58 -5.87
CA PRO A 1221 -38.40 -3.70 -6.78
C PRO A 1221 -38.73 -3.42 -8.25
N LEU A 1222 -39.34 -2.27 -8.54
CA LEU A 1222 -39.68 -1.80 -9.87
C LEU A 1222 -39.07 -0.41 -10.05
N SER A 1223 -38.47 -0.14 -11.20
CA SER A 1223 -37.98 1.20 -11.54
C SER A 1223 -39.16 2.16 -11.71
N PRO A 1224 -39.06 3.42 -11.24
CA PRO A 1224 -40.09 4.42 -11.50
C PRO A 1224 -40.23 4.67 -13.01
N ILE A 1225 -41.44 4.98 -13.46
CA ILE A 1225 -41.69 5.44 -14.83
C ILE A 1225 -41.25 6.91 -14.88
N LEU A 1226 -40.20 7.20 -15.64
CA LEU A 1226 -39.70 8.55 -15.80
C LEU A 1226 -40.53 9.31 -16.84
N GLN A 1227 -41.09 10.45 -16.44
CA GLN A 1227 -41.69 11.43 -17.35
C GLN A 1227 -40.66 12.51 -17.71
N GLU A 1228 -40.70 12.95 -18.97
CA GLU A 1228 -39.89 14.07 -19.48
C GLU A 1228 -40.41 15.42 -19.01
#